data_AF-W4PBR8-F1
#
_entry.id   AF-W4PBR8-F1
#
_cell.length_a   1.000
_cell.length_b   1.000
_cell.length_c   1.000
_cell.angle_alpha   90.00
_cell.angle_beta   90.00
_cell.angle_gamma   90.00
#
_symmetry.space_group_name_H-M   'P 1'
#
loop_
_entity.id
_entity.type
_entity.pdbx_description
1 polymer ?
#
loop_
_entity_poly.entity_id
_entity_poly.type
_entity_poly.pdbx_seq_one_letter_code
_entity_poly.pdbx_strand_id
1 'polypeptide(L)'
;MNKKFLSVALFGALLATTTGTFTSCKDYDDDIKGLQEQIDKKGAAMETIANQLKTLESALDAAKTTADAAKDAAAKAQAAADAAKTAGDDAMAKAQEAEAKAQTAIAAAATAKTEAIEAAKAEIATLKTLLEEQIAGKVSQDVYDAAVAALGGRIDGIQEGLNTLKTGAVAKNTKDIEDIFKLIGTSTALEQDLLTQIRALQAYQELSEGMFEEQGDKLEQLRADLGVAEGKIDKLWKEIFTEGTGLKALIATLRQDFNALKERVERELPQIREELTNIKGDITSINKKISEEIMPDLAMLHTLITSRLTSIKFAPNYFVDGIEAIKFNSLNYDAMPANENAEIPGVYKHSTANLATASYHFNPVSFKLKNADYQYIDRRAELGTFYQYVTGRGRALNTSSLVEIEGEPVLNPVTGTVDFQLRRLNAWSNMLPNDNEWNKINIIALQAMLKGEAIDKEETDVIITSPYVAVKDFILSKKDVRIADKATLEDGDNAHYALTFNACKDQEARYKMAYDKTFDLKELVATCFANGNHEEFPVADYKLSYRFAVASSEYNISSEGTQTNQQEWIKCNDAEKGIFQAEGFNKEAIGRTPILKVELVDEAGRVVRRGFVKVEIVAVKVPDMYIGAGISYDDIVYKCESTLTEKYEISERYMRENLYRVITNGKETGMSHEEFWSIYELEKAEVTKNGSASNISKPQLIAGVSEQGTATKKVTWQFKHGEVGAIGAGGANLVATLVVKNKLASSEYPQRVFFKFNVKVVLPQFTLNKKENDLYWEKDGDTYVAYRVNVAVPQTPESPAEECVFKRSILEAYSTYQVNMPAGTCTEDKYEIIRTYNNGTPTSTVMAGVKLDGVIISLDKSNEAVKKALNSSKGLQAVVAHKYKLNSGDVITVNEFMVTFIRPVNLNMPGGVEVTDAVDGGDVADFQHNGLLTDWRGEPIVAPYWEKLNKTVGFWENTYVPQYAWTEGHYELVKEAEFSVETGTVSFTAGVNLTMYTGHATYKIKKIGGLIVWGNKTFYVNEPKLTKDAVDADLEAQVQSFIGQHNLYSNYEKVGETEYTEVKILEGQEVEYTYIKDIKYVPAEYEWVPGEWTEVPHTPTAMPEYDGTTNGQTSGDWKWVIKTKITDNWVAGKYWDFYGPFTDVKLDVTKATTSLEYNNHQLPSGATLVQDGNTVRYENVGSPVGYKYTITIPATVTYGWGTTSAKLVITVNPKR
;
A
#
# COMPACT_ATOMS: atom_id res chain seq x y z
N MET A 1 14.17 77.98 19.30
CA MET A 1 14.41 78.47 17.92
C MET A 1 13.27 77.97 17.07
N ASN A 2 12.11 78.63 17.09
CA ASN A 2 11.82 79.79 16.24
C ASN A 2 12.27 79.52 14.80
N LYS A 3 11.44 78.83 14.02
CA LYS A 3 10.24 79.35 13.33
C LYS A 3 10.66 80.06 12.03
N LYS A 4 9.69 80.13 11.11
CA LYS A 4 9.46 81.23 10.15
C LYS A 4 10.14 81.08 8.78
N PHE A 5 9.54 81.45 7.67
CA PHE A 5 8.27 82.14 7.35
C PHE A 5 7.98 81.70 5.89
N LEU A 6 6.87 81.04 5.58
CA LEU A 6 5.56 81.63 5.31
C LEU A 6 5.61 82.84 4.35
N SER A 7 4.78 82.72 3.30
CA SER A 7 3.85 83.77 2.83
C SER A 7 4.45 84.90 1.99
N VAL A 8 4.21 84.91 0.67
CA VAL A 8 3.04 85.52 -0.03
C VAL A 8 3.37 86.93 -0.54
N ALA A 9 2.70 87.27 -1.65
CA ALA A 9 2.41 88.62 -2.16
C ALA A 9 3.56 89.30 -2.93
N LEU A 10 3.34 90.04 -4.01
CA LEU A 10 2.17 90.45 -4.79
C LEU A 10 2.74 91.39 -5.88
N PHE A 11 1.89 91.74 -6.84
CA PHE A 11 1.89 92.91 -7.74
C PHE A 11 2.10 92.53 -9.21
N GLY A 12 1.08 92.47 -10.07
CA GLY A 12 -0.26 93.03 -10.03
C GLY A 12 -0.41 94.16 -11.06
N ALA A 13 -1.46 94.03 -11.88
CA ALA A 13 -2.06 94.99 -12.84
C ALA A 13 -2.29 94.25 -14.17
N LEU A 14 -3.48 94.18 -14.77
CA LEU A 14 -4.52 95.21 -14.92
C LEU A 14 -5.90 94.51 -15.17
N LEU A 15 -6.93 94.76 -14.34
CA LEU A 15 -8.22 95.48 -14.66
C LEU A 15 -9.07 94.86 -15.79
N ALA A 16 -10.40 94.80 -15.80
CA ALA A 16 -11.51 94.99 -14.87
C ALA A 16 -12.80 94.82 -15.72
N THR A 17 -13.90 94.40 -15.08
CA THR A 17 -15.29 94.88 -15.30
C THR A 17 -16.10 94.52 -16.58
N THR A 18 -17.06 93.60 -16.37
CA THR A 18 -18.54 93.72 -16.46
C THR A 18 -19.30 94.13 -17.75
N THR A 19 -20.46 93.45 -17.90
CA THR A 19 -21.78 93.86 -18.44
C THR A 19 -22.23 93.38 -19.84
N GLY A 20 -23.41 92.75 -19.88
CA GLY A 20 -24.58 93.29 -20.60
C GLY A 20 -24.79 92.94 -22.09
N THR A 21 -25.55 91.88 -22.34
CA THR A 21 -26.71 91.74 -23.26
C THR A 21 -26.77 92.30 -24.71
N PHE A 22 -27.44 91.48 -25.54
CA PHE A 22 -28.30 91.73 -26.73
C PHE A 22 -27.76 91.47 -28.14
N THR A 23 -28.05 90.24 -28.60
CA THR A 23 -28.82 89.86 -29.80
C THR A 23 -28.67 90.66 -31.10
N SER A 24 -28.41 89.92 -32.19
CA SER A 24 -29.31 89.99 -33.36
C SER A 24 -29.27 88.69 -34.14
N CYS A 25 -30.46 88.15 -34.41
CA CYS A 25 -30.76 86.87 -35.04
C CYS A 25 -30.48 86.87 -36.56
N LYS A 26 -30.03 85.72 -37.10
CA LYS A 26 -30.78 84.90 -38.10
C LYS A 26 -29.88 83.79 -38.68
N ASP A 27 -30.16 82.56 -38.25
CA ASP A 27 -30.32 81.36 -39.09
C ASP A 27 -30.69 80.22 -38.12
N TYR A 28 -31.98 79.86 -38.03
CA TYR A 28 -32.44 78.76 -37.18
C TYR A 28 -32.74 77.48 -37.99
N ASP A 29 -32.54 77.50 -39.32
CA ASP A 29 -32.76 76.33 -40.17
C ASP A 29 -31.49 75.47 -40.26
N ASP A 30 -30.30 76.09 -40.22
CA ASP A 30 -29.02 75.38 -40.07
C ASP A 30 -28.88 74.72 -38.69
N ASP A 31 -29.39 75.36 -37.63
CA ASP A 31 -29.36 74.81 -36.27
C ASP A 31 -30.17 73.50 -36.19
N ILE A 32 -31.33 73.41 -36.84
CA ILE A 32 -32.19 72.21 -36.79
C ILE A 32 -31.60 71.07 -37.61
N LYS A 33 -30.97 71.34 -38.76
CA LYS A 33 -30.28 70.33 -39.58
C LYS A 33 -28.98 69.85 -38.93
N GLY A 34 -28.23 70.77 -38.31
CA GLY A 34 -27.04 70.47 -37.52
C GLY A 34 -27.35 69.70 -36.24
N LEU A 35 -28.48 69.96 -35.58
CA LEU A 35 -28.92 69.20 -34.40
C LEU A 35 -29.39 67.79 -34.77
N GLN A 36 -30.07 67.60 -35.91
CA GLN A 36 -30.46 66.26 -36.39
C GLN A 36 -29.24 65.42 -36.82
N GLU A 37 -28.26 66.02 -37.53
CA GLU A 37 -26.97 65.37 -37.83
C GLU A 37 -26.14 65.08 -36.58
N GLN A 38 -26.22 65.93 -35.54
CA GLN A 38 -25.58 65.68 -34.25
C GLN A 38 -26.29 64.58 -33.44
N ILE A 39 -27.60 64.43 -33.55
CA ILE A 39 -28.37 63.36 -32.91
C ILE A 39 -28.09 62.02 -33.59
N ASP A 40 -28.03 61.99 -34.92
CA ASP A 40 -27.67 60.78 -35.69
C ASP A 40 -26.19 60.39 -35.47
N LYS A 41 -25.26 61.35 -35.35
CA LYS A 41 -23.87 61.11 -34.92
C LYS A 41 -23.77 60.60 -33.48
N LYS A 42 -24.66 61.03 -32.58
CA LYS A 42 -24.67 60.58 -31.17
C LYS A 42 -25.27 59.17 -31.02
N GLY A 43 -26.21 58.77 -31.87
CA GLY A 43 -26.73 57.39 -31.95
C GLY A 43 -25.67 56.37 -32.37
N ALA A 44 -24.89 56.66 -33.42
CA ALA A 44 -23.77 55.82 -33.86
C ALA A 44 -22.61 55.79 -32.84
N ALA A 45 -22.38 56.89 -32.12
CA ALA A 45 -21.41 56.94 -31.03
C ALA A 45 -21.83 56.07 -29.82
N MET A 46 -23.13 55.99 -29.50
CA MET A 46 -23.63 55.13 -28.41
C MET A 46 -23.51 53.64 -28.74
N GLU A 47 -23.73 53.22 -29.99
CA GLU A 47 -23.53 51.83 -30.42
C GLU A 47 -22.04 51.45 -30.45
N THR A 48 -21.18 52.40 -30.81
CA THR A 48 -19.71 52.25 -30.73
C THR A 48 -19.24 52.12 -29.28
N ILE A 49 -19.76 52.95 -28.36
CA ILE A 49 -19.41 52.91 -26.94
C ILE A 49 -19.93 51.62 -26.29
N ALA A 50 -21.12 51.13 -26.62
CA ALA A 50 -21.64 49.86 -26.12
C ALA A 50 -20.76 48.66 -26.57
N ASN A 51 -20.31 48.66 -27.83
CA ASN A 51 -19.41 47.64 -28.35
C ASN A 51 -17.99 47.75 -27.76
N GLN A 52 -17.48 48.97 -27.52
CA GLN A 52 -16.22 49.20 -26.81
C GLN A 52 -16.31 48.75 -25.35
N LEU A 53 -17.43 48.97 -24.67
CA LEU A 53 -17.64 48.53 -23.29
C LEU A 53 -17.64 46.99 -23.19
N LYS A 54 -18.30 46.30 -24.12
CA LYS A 54 -18.31 44.83 -24.18
C LYS A 54 -16.94 44.24 -24.53
N THR A 55 -16.18 44.95 -25.37
CA THR A 55 -14.78 44.61 -25.70
C THR A 55 -13.88 44.81 -24.48
N LEU A 56 -14.09 45.89 -23.71
CA LEU A 56 -13.37 46.16 -22.46
C LEU A 56 -13.74 45.17 -21.35
N GLU A 57 -14.99 44.76 -21.22
CA GLU A 57 -15.41 43.69 -20.28
C GLU A 57 -14.73 42.36 -20.63
N SER A 58 -14.71 41.99 -21.92
CA SER A 58 -14.01 40.77 -22.37
C SER A 58 -12.49 40.85 -22.17
N ALA A 59 -11.90 42.03 -22.40
CA ALA A 59 -10.48 42.28 -22.14
C ALA A 59 -10.15 42.28 -20.63
N LEU A 60 -11.08 42.74 -19.78
CA LEU A 60 -10.93 42.73 -18.33
C LEU A 60 -11.00 41.31 -17.75
N ASP A 61 -11.89 40.45 -18.26
CA ASP A 61 -11.95 39.04 -17.85
C ASP A 61 -10.75 38.24 -18.37
N ALA A 62 -10.26 38.53 -19.58
CA ALA A 62 -9.01 37.98 -20.08
C ALA A 62 -7.81 38.45 -19.24
N ALA A 63 -7.78 39.72 -18.82
CA ALA A 63 -6.75 40.27 -17.95
C ALA A 63 -6.80 39.67 -16.54
N LYS A 64 -7.99 39.44 -15.97
CA LYS A 64 -8.15 38.72 -14.69
C LYS A 64 -7.65 37.28 -14.77
N THR A 65 -8.02 36.56 -15.83
CA THR A 65 -7.56 35.18 -16.05
C THR A 65 -6.03 35.14 -16.22
N THR A 66 -5.46 36.13 -16.90
CA THR A 66 -4.00 36.27 -17.06
C THR A 66 -3.32 36.64 -15.75
N ALA A 67 -3.94 37.49 -14.92
CA ALA A 67 -3.43 37.86 -13.60
C ALA A 67 -3.46 36.68 -12.61
N ASP A 68 -4.51 35.86 -12.63
CA ASP A 68 -4.61 34.66 -11.81
C ASP A 68 -3.59 33.60 -12.25
N ALA A 69 -3.40 33.42 -13.57
CA ALA A 69 -2.33 32.56 -14.11
C ALA A 69 -0.93 33.06 -13.74
N ALA A 70 -0.71 34.39 -13.74
CA ALA A 70 0.54 35.00 -13.29
C ALA A 70 0.77 34.84 -11.78
N LYS A 71 -0.30 34.88 -10.97
CA LYS A 71 -0.25 34.63 -9.52
C LYS A 71 0.11 33.18 -9.20
N ASP A 72 -0.45 32.21 -9.93
CA ASP A 72 -0.11 30.80 -9.81
C ASP A 72 1.32 30.50 -10.29
N ALA A 73 1.76 31.16 -11.37
CA ALA A 73 3.14 31.07 -11.84
C ALA A 73 4.13 31.67 -10.83
N ALA A 74 3.79 32.80 -10.20
CA ALA A 74 4.60 33.42 -9.14
C ALA A 74 4.67 32.53 -7.88
N ALA A 75 3.57 31.87 -7.48
CA ALA A 75 3.57 30.94 -6.36
C ALA A 75 4.44 29.69 -6.63
N LYS A 76 4.41 29.16 -7.87
CA LYS A 76 5.29 28.06 -8.29
C LYS A 76 6.76 28.49 -8.37
N ALA A 77 7.04 29.70 -8.83
CA ALA A 77 8.38 30.26 -8.87
C ALA A 77 8.93 30.51 -7.45
N GLN A 78 8.09 30.98 -6.51
CA GLN A 78 8.46 31.14 -5.11
C GLN A 78 8.75 29.79 -4.45
N ALA A 79 7.92 28.77 -4.68
CA ALA A 79 8.16 27.41 -4.17
C ALA A 79 9.46 26.79 -4.74
N ALA A 80 9.78 27.06 -6.01
CA ALA A 80 11.05 26.64 -6.61
C ALA A 80 12.25 27.42 -6.05
N ALA A 81 12.09 28.72 -5.74
CA ALA A 81 13.12 29.53 -5.11
C ALA A 81 13.39 29.11 -3.65
N ASP A 82 12.34 28.76 -2.89
CA ASP A 82 12.47 28.27 -1.51
C ASP A 82 13.11 26.87 -1.46
N ALA A 83 12.80 26.01 -2.44
CA ALA A 83 13.48 24.72 -2.61
C ALA A 83 14.96 24.87 -3.00
N ALA A 84 15.29 25.82 -3.88
CA ALA A 84 16.67 26.14 -4.26
C ALA A 84 17.46 26.76 -3.09
N LYS A 85 16.82 27.59 -2.27
CA LYS A 85 17.40 28.15 -1.04
C LYS A 85 17.69 27.06 -0.01
N THR A 86 16.76 26.14 0.21
CA THR A 86 16.95 24.99 1.13
C THR A 86 18.10 24.09 0.66
N ALA A 87 18.20 23.82 -0.65
CA ALA A 87 19.30 23.05 -1.21
C ALA A 87 20.66 23.78 -1.11
N GLY A 88 20.66 25.11 -1.24
CA GLY A 88 21.82 25.96 -1.03
C GLY A 88 22.28 26.01 0.43
N ASP A 89 21.35 26.10 1.37
CA ASP A 89 21.63 26.09 2.81
C ASP A 89 22.18 24.71 3.25
N ASP A 90 21.65 23.61 2.72
CA ASP A 90 22.18 22.25 2.93
C ASP A 90 23.59 22.07 2.33
N ALA A 91 23.86 22.67 1.17
CA ALA A 91 25.18 22.66 0.55
C ALA A 91 26.18 23.50 1.36
N MET A 92 25.75 24.64 1.90
CA MET A 92 26.57 25.50 2.76
C MET A 92 26.84 24.87 4.13
N ALA A 93 25.87 24.17 4.72
CA ALA A 93 26.05 23.41 5.95
C ALA A 93 27.06 22.25 5.75
N LYS A 94 26.97 21.52 4.63
CA LYS A 94 27.95 20.49 4.27
C LYS A 94 29.33 21.06 3.97
N ALA A 95 29.42 22.25 3.37
CA ALA A 95 30.69 22.94 3.14
C ALA A 95 31.33 23.43 4.46
N GLN A 96 30.54 23.95 5.41
CA GLN A 96 31.00 24.33 6.74
C GLN A 96 31.39 23.12 7.58
N GLU A 97 30.70 21.98 7.44
CA GLU A 97 31.08 20.73 8.10
C GLU A 97 32.39 20.16 7.51
N ALA A 98 32.60 20.29 6.20
CA ALA A 98 33.85 19.95 5.53
C ALA A 98 35.00 20.89 5.92
N GLU A 99 34.72 22.19 6.07
CA GLU A 99 35.67 23.20 6.56
C GLU A 99 36.05 22.95 8.03
N ALA A 100 35.09 22.62 8.90
CA ALA A 100 35.34 22.25 10.28
C ALA A 100 36.19 20.97 10.38
N LYS A 101 35.91 19.96 9.56
CA LYS A 101 36.73 18.73 9.48
C LYS A 101 38.13 19.01 8.93
N ALA A 102 38.26 19.91 7.94
CA ALA A 102 39.55 20.35 7.42
C ALA A 102 40.36 21.17 8.44
N GLN A 103 39.72 22.08 9.18
CA GLN A 103 40.36 22.85 10.25
C GLN A 103 40.75 21.95 11.44
N THR A 104 39.95 20.93 11.76
CA THR A 104 40.28 19.93 12.78
C THR A 104 41.46 19.06 12.32
N ALA A 105 41.52 18.70 11.04
CA ALA A 105 42.64 17.96 10.45
C ALA A 105 43.92 18.82 10.35
N ILE A 106 43.80 20.12 10.06
CA ILE A 106 44.91 21.09 10.08
C ILE A 106 45.41 21.31 11.51
N ALA A 107 44.51 21.42 12.49
CA ALA A 107 44.86 21.53 13.91
C ALA A 107 45.52 20.24 14.42
N ALA A 108 45.00 19.06 14.06
CA ALA A 108 45.62 17.78 14.38
C ALA A 108 47.00 17.63 13.72
N ALA A 109 47.18 18.08 12.47
CA ALA A 109 48.46 18.08 11.79
C ALA A 109 49.45 19.11 12.37
N ALA A 110 48.97 20.27 12.85
CA ALA A 110 49.78 21.28 13.54
C ALA A 110 50.20 20.81 14.94
N THR A 111 49.31 20.14 15.67
CA THR A 111 49.60 19.50 16.96
C THR A 111 50.59 18.35 16.77
N ALA A 112 50.37 17.45 15.80
CA ALA A 112 51.30 16.36 15.50
C ALA A 112 52.68 16.88 15.03
N LYS A 113 52.73 17.98 14.27
CA LYS A 113 53.99 18.63 13.88
C LYS A 113 54.68 19.29 15.09
N THR A 114 53.93 19.88 16.02
CA THR A 114 54.46 20.49 17.24
C THR A 114 54.97 19.42 18.21
N GLU A 115 54.23 18.33 18.40
CA GLU A 115 54.62 17.16 19.19
C GLU A 115 55.83 16.46 18.58
N ALA A 116 55.91 16.32 17.25
CA ALA A 116 57.09 15.78 16.57
C ALA A 116 58.32 16.70 16.68
N ILE A 117 58.14 18.02 16.66
CA ILE A 117 59.23 18.99 16.88
C ILE A 117 59.68 18.98 18.35
N GLU A 118 58.77 18.88 19.32
CA GLU A 118 59.11 18.79 20.74
C GLU A 118 59.76 17.45 21.09
N ALA A 119 59.30 16.33 20.49
CA ALA A 119 59.95 15.04 20.60
C ALA A 119 61.36 15.06 19.96
N ALA A 120 61.52 15.67 18.79
CA ALA A 120 62.82 15.84 18.17
C ALA A 120 63.75 16.78 18.98
N LYS A 121 63.22 17.83 19.62
CA LYS A 121 63.98 18.68 20.56
C LYS A 121 64.40 17.91 21.81
N ALA A 122 63.53 17.06 22.35
CA ALA A 122 63.85 16.20 23.49
C ALA A 122 64.93 15.18 23.09
N GLU A 123 64.85 14.56 21.92
CA GLU A 123 65.90 13.66 21.41
C GLU A 123 67.22 14.40 21.12
N ILE A 124 67.18 15.62 20.56
CA ILE A 124 68.37 16.46 20.36
C ILE A 124 68.98 16.87 21.70
N ALA A 125 68.17 17.20 22.71
CA ALA A 125 68.65 17.49 24.05
C ALA A 125 69.30 16.26 24.69
N THR A 126 68.69 15.08 24.54
CA THR A 126 69.25 13.80 25.01
C THR A 126 70.54 13.45 24.27
N LEU A 127 70.60 13.63 22.95
CA LEU A 127 71.80 13.47 22.12
C LEU A 127 72.88 14.49 22.48
N LYS A 128 72.51 15.73 22.81
CA LYS A 128 73.44 16.78 23.25
C LYS A 128 74.06 16.41 24.61
N THR A 129 73.27 15.92 25.56
CA THR A 129 73.78 15.43 26.85
C THR A 129 74.66 14.19 26.67
N LEU A 130 74.25 13.23 25.83
CA LEU A 130 75.08 12.07 25.47
C LEU A 130 76.38 12.47 24.75
N LEU A 131 76.34 13.49 23.90
CA LEU A 131 77.50 13.99 23.17
C LEU A 131 78.43 14.80 24.09
N GLU A 132 77.88 15.61 25.00
CA GLU A 132 78.64 16.32 26.05
C GLU A 132 79.30 15.34 27.03
N GLU A 133 78.63 14.25 27.41
CA GLU A 133 79.19 13.17 28.22
C GLU A 133 80.27 12.34 27.47
N GLN A 134 80.12 12.14 26.16
CA GLN A 134 81.10 11.44 25.32
C GLN A 134 82.31 12.32 24.93
N ILE A 135 82.15 13.66 24.87
CA ILE A 135 83.19 14.63 24.46
C ILE A 135 84.03 15.14 25.64
N ALA A 136 83.67 14.85 26.89
CA ALA A 136 84.46 15.17 28.09
C ALA A 136 85.87 14.51 28.14
N GLY A 137 86.36 13.92 27.05
CA GLY A 137 87.67 13.28 26.96
C GLY A 137 88.54 13.60 25.76
N LYS A 138 88.05 13.62 24.49
CA LYS A 138 88.97 13.55 23.32
C LYS A 138 88.38 13.96 21.95
N VAL A 139 88.23 15.25 21.59
CA VAL A 139 88.22 15.71 20.16
C VAL A 139 88.65 17.19 20.04
N SER A 140 89.45 17.57 19.03
CA SER A 140 89.91 18.95 18.80
C SER A 140 88.81 19.87 18.23
N GLN A 141 88.92 21.16 18.54
CA GLN A 141 87.98 22.22 18.14
C GLN A 141 87.77 22.30 16.62
N ASP A 142 88.76 21.90 15.82
CA ASP A 142 88.69 21.92 14.36
C ASP A 142 87.68 20.90 13.79
N VAL A 143 87.47 19.77 14.48
CA VAL A 143 86.46 18.77 14.09
C VAL A 143 85.05 19.24 14.45
N TYR A 144 84.93 19.98 15.55
CA TYR A 144 83.68 20.62 15.97
C TYR A 144 83.27 21.70 14.95
N ASP A 145 84.20 22.57 14.55
CA ASP A 145 83.95 23.63 13.58
C ASP A 145 83.61 23.05 12.18
N ALA A 146 84.23 21.94 11.79
CA ALA A 146 83.89 21.23 10.56
C ALA A 146 82.49 20.58 10.59
N ALA A 147 82.09 20.01 11.74
CA ALA A 147 80.75 19.44 11.92
C ALA A 147 79.66 20.52 11.97
N VAL A 148 79.94 21.67 12.59
CA VAL A 148 79.06 22.85 12.61
C VAL A 148 78.94 23.46 11.21
N ALA A 149 80.03 23.55 10.45
CA ALA A 149 80.01 24.00 9.05
C ALA A 149 79.22 23.04 8.14
N ALA A 150 79.34 21.72 8.35
CA ALA A 150 78.55 20.72 7.62
C ALA A 150 77.06 20.75 7.98
N LEU A 151 76.71 21.03 9.24
CA LEU A 151 75.33 21.27 9.67
C LEU A 151 74.77 22.59 9.10
N GLY A 152 75.58 23.65 9.03
CA GLY A 152 75.25 24.92 8.38
C GLY A 152 74.93 24.74 6.90
N GLY A 153 75.77 24.01 6.15
CA GLY A 153 75.51 23.70 4.75
C GLY A 153 74.26 22.85 4.52
N ARG A 154 73.90 21.96 5.47
CA ARG A 154 72.64 21.18 5.40
C ARG A 154 71.42 22.05 5.73
N ILE A 155 71.54 23.00 6.65
CA ILE A 155 70.48 23.98 6.97
C ILE A 155 70.28 24.93 5.78
N ASP A 156 71.34 25.42 5.17
CA ASP A 156 71.29 26.24 3.96
C ASP A 156 70.67 25.47 2.79
N GLY A 157 71.01 24.19 2.62
CA GLY A 157 70.37 23.31 1.63
C GLY A 157 68.89 23.02 1.91
N ILE A 158 68.46 22.95 3.18
CA ILE A 158 67.04 22.86 3.56
C ILE A 158 66.33 24.20 3.29
N GLN A 159 66.99 25.33 3.53
CA GLN A 159 66.48 26.68 3.28
C GLN A 159 66.34 26.94 1.76
N GLU A 160 67.30 26.47 0.96
CA GLU A 160 67.28 26.53 -0.51
C GLU A 160 66.23 25.56 -1.08
N GLY A 161 66.09 24.37 -0.48
CA GLY A 161 65.00 23.41 -0.73
C GLY A 161 63.59 23.99 -0.45
N LEU A 162 63.44 24.74 0.65
CA LEU A 162 62.21 25.48 0.99
C LEU A 162 61.94 26.62 0.01
N ASN A 163 62.98 27.27 -0.51
CA ASN A 163 62.84 28.32 -1.54
C ASN A 163 62.46 27.73 -2.90
N THR A 164 62.90 26.52 -3.26
CA THR A 164 62.41 25.78 -4.45
C THR A 164 60.97 25.27 -4.32
N LEU A 165 60.42 25.16 -3.10
CA LEU A 165 58.99 24.90 -2.89
C LEU A 165 58.11 26.09 -3.32
N LYS A 166 58.64 27.33 -3.42
CA LYS A 166 57.92 28.48 -4.00
C LYS A 166 57.83 28.46 -5.53
N THR A 167 58.62 27.63 -6.21
CA THR A 167 58.68 27.59 -7.69
C THR A 167 58.35 26.23 -8.30
N GLY A 168 58.16 25.19 -7.47
CA GLY A 168 57.74 23.83 -7.86
C GLY A 168 56.25 23.54 -7.66
N ALA A 169 55.90 22.31 -7.29
CA ALA A 169 54.53 21.78 -7.25
C ALA A 169 53.49 22.64 -6.49
N VAL A 170 53.92 23.48 -5.55
CA VAL A 170 53.03 24.45 -4.87
C VAL A 170 52.64 25.59 -5.80
N ALA A 171 53.53 26.12 -6.66
CA ALA A 171 53.17 27.12 -7.68
C ALA A 171 52.23 26.55 -8.74
N LYS A 172 52.37 25.25 -9.07
CA LYS A 172 51.44 24.54 -9.97
C LYS A 172 50.08 24.33 -9.29
N ASN A 173 50.04 23.88 -8.04
CA ASN A 173 48.79 23.74 -7.28
C ASN A 173 48.13 25.09 -6.96
N THR A 174 48.89 26.16 -6.71
CA THR A 174 48.37 27.54 -6.57
C THR A 174 47.78 28.03 -7.88
N LYS A 175 48.42 27.74 -9.02
CA LYS A 175 47.90 28.06 -10.35
C LYS A 175 46.67 27.22 -10.71
N ASP A 176 46.66 25.93 -10.36
CA ASP A 176 45.52 25.04 -10.56
C ASP A 176 44.34 25.43 -9.64
N ILE A 177 44.61 25.90 -8.42
CA ILE A 177 43.60 26.51 -7.51
C ILE A 177 43.12 27.87 -8.05
N GLU A 178 44.01 28.72 -8.58
CA GLU A 178 43.64 29.97 -9.27
C GLU A 178 42.79 29.70 -10.52
N ASP A 179 43.10 28.65 -11.29
CA ASP A 179 42.38 28.27 -12.50
C ASP A 179 41.03 27.60 -12.14
N ILE A 180 40.93 26.88 -11.02
CA ILE A 180 39.66 26.42 -10.42
C ILE A 180 38.83 27.60 -9.90
N PHE A 181 39.44 28.58 -9.22
CA PHE A 181 38.75 29.82 -8.81
C PHE A 181 38.37 30.71 -10.00
N LYS A 182 39.09 30.64 -11.13
CA LYS A 182 38.69 31.23 -12.41
C LYS A 182 37.51 30.50 -13.04
N LEU A 183 37.43 29.17 -12.91
CA LEU A 183 36.27 28.37 -13.34
C LEU A 183 35.03 28.61 -12.45
N ILE A 184 35.22 28.86 -11.15
CA ILE A 184 34.18 29.35 -10.23
C ILE A 184 33.83 30.82 -10.57
N GLY A 185 34.82 31.63 -10.98
CA GLY A 185 34.68 32.99 -11.50
C GLY A 185 33.93 33.08 -12.83
N THR A 186 33.91 32.02 -13.65
CA THR A 186 33.04 31.93 -14.83
C THR A 186 31.56 31.70 -14.48
N SER A 187 31.23 31.33 -13.23
CA SER A 187 29.86 31.46 -12.69
C SER A 187 29.55 32.91 -12.27
N THR A 188 30.55 33.69 -11.86
CA THR A 188 30.45 35.13 -11.60
C THR A 188 30.33 35.95 -12.90
N ALA A 189 30.77 35.41 -14.05
CA ALA A 189 30.52 35.99 -15.38
C ALA A 189 29.05 35.82 -15.84
N LEU A 190 28.36 34.76 -15.39
CA LEU A 190 26.91 34.58 -15.59
C LEU A 190 26.10 35.52 -14.68
N GLU A 191 26.59 35.75 -13.46
CA GLU A 191 26.03 36.72 -12.50
C GLU A 191 26.31 38.18 -12.92
N GLN A 192 27.45 38.45 -13.56
CA GLN A 192 27.74 39.73 -14.21
C GLN A 192 26.91 39.96 -15.47
N ASP A 193 26.57 38.93 -16.26
CA ASP A 193 25.67 39.07 -17.41
C ASP A 193 24.24 39.40 -16.92
N LEU A 194 23.79 38.80 -15.81
CA LEU A 194 22.53 39.13 -15.14
C LEU A 194 22.54 40.53 -14.50
N LEU A 195 23.65 40.95 -13.87
CA LEU A 195 23.88 42.33 -13.40
C LEU A 195 24.01 43.34 -14.55
N THR A 196 24.47 42.92 -15.74
CA THR A 196 24.57 43.74 -16.95
C THR A 196 23.21 43.93 -17.59
N GLN A 197 22.34 42.91 -17.56
CA GLN A 197 20.94 43.03 -17.97
C GLN A 197 20.11 43.85 -16.97
N ILE A 198 20.37 43.74 -15.66
CA ILE A 198 19.75 44.59 -14.61
C ILE A 198 20.24 46.05 -14.70
N ARG A 199 21.53 46.30 -14.94
CA ARG A 199 22.06 47.65 -15.16
C ARG A 199 21.62 48.23 -16.51
N ALA A 200 21.41 47.43 -17.55
CA ALA A 200 20.85 47.90 -18.82
C ALA A 200 19.37 48.31 -18.67
N LEU A 201 18.61 47.65 -17.80
CA LEU A 201 17.24 48.02 -17.44
C LEU A 201 17.18 49.23 -16.49
N GLN A 202 18.13 49.39 -15.57
CA GLN A 202 18.28 50.60 -14.73
C GLN A 202 18.80 51.81 -15.54
N ALA A 203 19.69 51.59 -16.52
CA ALA A 203 20.17 52.62 -17.45
C ALA A 203 19.06 53.06 -18.42
N TYR A 204 18.11 52.19 -18.79
CA TYR A 204 16.95 52.57 -19.60
C TYR A 204 15.88 53.33 -18.79
N GLN A 205 15.84 53.13 -17.47
CA GLN A 205 14.98 53.88 -16.55
C GLN A 205 15.58 55.26 -16.22
N GLU A 206 16.90 55.38 -16.06
CA GLU A 206 17.60 56.68 -15.97
C GLU A 206 17.63 57.45 -17.31
N LEU A 207 17.60 56.75 -18.46
CA LEU A 207 17.44 57.37 -19.79
C LEU A 207 16.06 58.04 -20.01
N SER A 208 15.09 57.77 -19.13
CA SER A 208 13.76 58.40 -19.15
C SER A 208 13.61 59.58 -18.19
N GLU A 209 14.65 59.93 -17.42
CA GLU A 209 14.74 61.18 -16.63
C GLU A 209 15.82 62.14 -17.16
N GLY A 210 16.31 61.93 -18.38
CA GLY A 210 17.38 62.75 -18.97
C GLY A 210 17.20 63.16 -20.43
N MET A 211 15.97 63.09 -20.98
CA MET A 211 15.59 63.67 -22.29
C MET A 211 15.67 65.22 -22.34
N PHE A 212 16.61 65.84 -21.64
CA PHE A 212 16.83 67.29 -21.65
C PHE A 212 18.29 67.70 -21.47
N GLU A 213 19.25 67.08 -22.14
CA GLU A 213 20.52 67.79 -22.39
C GLU A 213 21.18 67.47 -23.74
N GLU A 214 20.34 67.16 -24.74
CA GLU A 214 20.61 67.52 -26.13
C GLU A 214 20.09 68.96 -26.39
N GLN A 215 20.57 69.89 -25.57
CA GLN A 215 20.87 71.27 -26.01
C GLN A 215 22.38 71.49 -25.83
N GLY A 216 23.14 70.61 -26.47
CA GLY A 216 24.57 70.73 -26.75
C GLY A 216 24.97 72.00 -27.52
N ASP A 217 24.04 72.92 -27.81
CA ASP A 217 24.32 74.22 -28.41
C ASP A 217 24.58 75.36 -27.39
N LYS A 218 24.27 75.20 -26.10
CA LYS A 218 24.61 76.22 -25.07
C LYS A 218 26.08 76.17 -24.61
N LEU A 219 26.77 75.06 -24.86
CA LEU A 219 28.20 74.91 -24.55
C LEU A 219 29.09 75.79 -25.47
N GLU A 220 28.57 76.20 -26.63
CA GLU A 220 29.22 77.14 -27.55
C GLU A 220 29.07 78.62 -27.10
N GLN A 221 27.94 78.96 -26.47
CA GLN A 221 27.66 80.31 -25.93
C GLN A 221 28.50 80.62 -24.67
N LEU A 222 28.70 79.63 -23.80
CA LEU A 222 29.51 79.79 -22.58
C LEU A 222 31.01 80.01 -22.90
N ARG A 223 31.48 79.49 -24.04
CA ARG A 223 32.82 79.75 -24.59
C ARG A 223 32.97 81.15 -25.16
N ALA A 224 31.89 81.74 -25.69
CA ALA A 224 31.85 83.12 -26.16
C ALA A 224 31.82 84.14 -25.00
N ASP A 225 31.11 83.84 -23.90
CA ASP A 225 31.07 84.71 -22.72
C ASP A 225 32.41 84.77 -21.95
N LEU A 226 33.22 83.70 -22.04
CA LEU A 226 34.60 83.69 -21.51
C LEU A 226 35.52 84.66 -22.27
N GLY A 227 35.34 84.81 -23.59
CA GLY A 227 36.06 85.79 -24.43
C GLY A 227 35.58 87.24 -24.23
N VAL A 228 34.32 87.46 -23.85
CA VAL A 228 33.79 88.78 -23.46
C VAL A 228 34.34 89.23 -22.10
N ALA A 229 34.64 88.30 -21.20
CA ALA A 229 35.27 88.59 -19.91
C ALA A 229 36.76 88.97 -20.05
N GLU A 230 37.53 88.30 -20.93
CA GLU A 230 38.92 88.65 -21.24
C GLU A 230 39.06 90.03 -21.91
N GLY A 231 38.11 90.42 -22.77
CA GLY A 231 38.05 91.76 -23.37
C GLY A 231 37.70 92.90 -22.41
N LYS A 232 36.96 92.63 -21.32
CA LYS A 232 36.69 93.62 -20.25
C LYS A 232 37.92 93.86 -19.38
N ILE A 233 38.77 92.85 -19.20
CA ILE A 233 40.03 92.93 -18.43
C ILE A 233 41.10 93.74 -19.21
N ASP A 234 41.18 93.63 -20.54
CA ASP A 234 42.09 94.47 -21.37
C ASP A 234 41.63 95.94 -21.50
N LYS A 235 40.33 96.21 -21.38
CA LYS A 235 39.75 97.58 -21.39
C LYS A 235 39.99 98.33 -20.06
N LEU A 236 39.92 97.61 -18.93
CA LEU A 236 40.30 98.14 -17.60
C LEU A 236 41.81 98.41 -17.50
N TRP A 237 42.66 97.66 -18.20
CA TRP A 237 44.12 97.84 -18.20
C TRP A 237 44.58 99.09 -18.99
N LYS A 238 43.87 99.47 -20.06
CA LYS A 238 44.13 100.70 -20.85
C LYS A 238 43.56 101.98 -20.21
N GLU A 239 42.53 101.90 -19.37
CA GLU A 239 41.99 103.07 -18.63
C GLU A 239 42.86 103.46 -17.41
N ILE A 240 43.76 102.59 -16.95
CA ILE A 240 44.66 102.85 -15.80
C ILE A 240 45.95 103.60 -16.21
N PHE A 241 46.43 103.48 -17.46
CA PHE A 241 47.76 103.93 -17.90
C PHE A 241 47.80 105.00 -19.01
N THR A 242 46.71 105.72 -19.27
CA THR A 242 46.70 106.87 -20.20
C THR A 242 47.52 108.06 -19.65
N GLU A 243 48.44 108.61 -20.45
CA GLU A 243 49.14 109.86 -20.10
C GLU A 243 48.15 111.04 -20.08
N GLY A 244 48.07 111.72 -18.93
CA GLY A 244 47.34 112.98 -18.76
C GLY A 244 46.08 112.93 -17.89
N THR A 245 45.44 111.78 -17.65
CA THR A 245 44.14 111.73 -16.89
C THR A 245 43.87 110.43 -16.11
N GLY A 246 44.91 109.68 -15.70
CA GLY A 246 44.78 108.44 -14.91
C GLY A 246 45.70 108.35 -13.68
N LEU A 247 46.01 107.12 -13.23
CA LEU A 247 46.75 106.80 -11.99
C LEU A 247 48.10 107.55 -11.84
N LYS A 248 48.73 107.96 -12.95
CA LYS A 248 49.96 108.76 -12.97
C LYS A 248 49.78 110.23 -12.50
N ALA A 249 48.60 110.85 -12.70
CA ALA A 249 48.28 112.18 -12.18
C ALA A 249 47.85 112.12 -10.70
N LEU A 250 47.16 111.05 -10.30
CA LEU A 250 46.81 110.78 -8.91
C LEU A 250 48.07 110.55 -8.04
N ILE A 251 49.11 109.88 -8.56
CA ILE A 251 50.40 109.66 -7.86
C ILE A 251 51.15 110.96 -7.51
N ALA A 252 50.99 112.03 -8.30
CA ALA A 252 51.63 113.32 -8.03
C ALA A 252 50.90 114.12 -6.92
N THR A 253 49.56 114.09 -6.89
CA THR A 253 48.75 114.70 -5.83
C THR A 253 48.78 113.88 -4.54
N LEU A 254 48.72 112.55 -4.64
CA LEU A 254 48.87 111.61 -3.52
C LEU A 254 50.20 111.79 -2.78
N ARG A 255 51.30 112.15 -3.44
CA ARG A 255 52.58 112.42 -2.76
C ARG A 255 52.54 113.70 -1.92
N GLN A 256 51.70 114.68 -2.28
CA GLN A 256 51.53 115.93 -1.56
C GLN A 256 50.53 115.75 -0.38
N ASP A 257 49.43 115.05 -0.63
CA ASP A 257 48.45 114.67 0.41
C ASP A 257 49.03 113.67 1.42
N PHE A 258 49.90 112.75 0.98
CA PHE A 258 50.56 111.79 1.87
C PHE A 258 51.46 112.46 2.90
N ASN A 259 52.14 113.56 2.54
CA ASN A 259 52.96 114.30 3.49
C ASN A 259 52.11 115.08 4.51
N ALA A 260 50.97 115.64 4.10
CA ALA A 260 50.03 116.30 5.00
C ALA A 260 49.26 115.29 5.90
N LEU A 261 48.91 114.12 5.36
CA LEU A 261 48.29 113.02 6.10
C LEU A 261 49.26 112.41 7.11
N LYS A 262 50.55 112.27 6.76
CA LYS A 262 51.59 111.77 7.67
C LYS A 262 51.68 112.61 8.95
N GLU A 263 51.68 113.94 8.85
CA GLU A 263 51.71 114.84 10.02
C GLU A 263 50.42 114.80 10.86
N ARG A 264 49.27 114.45 10.27
CA ARG A 264 48.01 114.30 11.01
C ARG A 264 47.92 112.91 11.68
N VAL A 265 48.34 111.87 10.98
CA VAL A 265 48.44 110.49 11.51
C VAL A 265 49.43 110.42 12.67
N GLU A 266 50.60 111.05 12.60
CA GLU A 266 51.55 111.07 13.72
C GLU A 266 50.99 111.74 14.99
N ARG A 267 49.94 112.58 14.86
CA ARG A 267 49.28 113.27 15.98
C ARG A 267 48.10 112.50 16.57
N GLU A 268 47.26 111.87 15.74
CA GLU A 268 45.99 111.25 16.16
C GLU A 268 46.11 109.73 16.44
N LEU A 269 47.12 109.05 15.87
CA LEU A 269 47.31 107.60 16.02
C LEU A 269 47.52 107.11 17.46
N PRO A 270 48.14 107.87 18.40
CA PRO A 270 48.23 107.44 19.80
C PRO A 270 46.87 107.37 20.50
N GLN A 271 45.96 108.31 20.21
CA GLN A 271 44.65 108.40 20.86
C GLN A 271 43.71 107.26 20.41
N ILE A 272 43.72 106.94 19.12
CA ILE A 272 42.92 105.82 18.57
C ILE A 272 43.43 104.45 19.07
N ARG A 273 44.75 104.30 19.31
CA ARG A 273 45.31 103.06 19.87
C ARG A 273 44.85 102.81 21.32
N GLU A 274 44.66 103.86 22.09
CA GLU A 274 44.18 103.76 23.48
C GLU A 274 42.71 103.30 23.52
N GLU A 275 41.84 103.88 22.70
CA GLU A 275 40.42 103.49 22.62
C GLU A 275 40.21 102.06 22.08
N LEU A 276 40.98 101.64 21.06
CA LEU A 276 40.95 100.27 20.55
C LEU A 276 41.43 99.24 21.58
N THR A 277 42.33 99.62 22.48
CA THR A 277 42.80 98.73 23.55
C THR A 277 41.70 98.48 24.58
N ASN A 278 40.92 99.52 24.91
CA ASN A 278 39.79 99.41 25.85
C ASN A 278 38.64 98.59 25.26
N ILE A 279 38.23 98.85 24.01
CA ILE A 279 37.15 98.10 23.33
C ILE A 279 37.53 96.61 23.15
N LYS A 280 38.80 96.32 22.84
CA LYS A 280 39.29 94.93 22.76
C LYS A 280 39.24 94.24 24.13
N GLY A 281 39.49 94.97 25.22
CA GLY A 281 39.32 94.49 26.59
C GLY A 281 37.88 94.10 26.88
N ASP A 282 36.91 94.95 26.53
CA ASP A 282 35.49 94.71 26.79
C ASP A 282 34.93 93.54 25.98
N ILE A 283 35.24 93.44 24.68
CA ILE A 283 34.83 92.32 23.82
C ILE A 283 35.39 90.99 24.35
N THR A 284 36.64 91.00 24.81
CA THR A 284 37.26 89.81 25.42
C THR A 284 36.53 89.42 26.70
N SER A 285 36.17 90.39 27.54
CA SER A 285 35.47 90.16 28.81
C SER A 285 34.03 89.64 28.62
N ILE A 286 33.29 90.16 27.64
CA ILE A 286 31.92 89.70 27.32
C ILE A 286 31.93 88.29 26.74
N ASN A 287 32.80 88.01 25.78
CA ASN A 287 32.93 86.66 25.23
C ASN A 287 33.33 85.65 26.30
N LYS A 288 34.23 86.05 27.21
CA LYS A 288 34.63 85.24 28.37
C LYS A 288 33.43 84.89 29.25
N LYS A 289 32.55 85.83 29.60
CA LYS A 289 31.34 85.55 30.40
C LYS A 289 30.35 84.62 29.70
N ILE A 290 30.13 84.80 28.40
CA ILE A 290 29.22 83.92 27.64
C ILE A 290 29.78 82.49 27.57
N SER A 291 31.08 82.34 27.32
CA SER A 291 31.72 81.02 27.20
C SER A 291 31.98 80.33 28.52
N GLU A 292 32.33 81.07 29.57
CA GLU A 292 32.80 80.49 30.83
C GLU A 292 31.72 80.43 31.92
N GLU A 293 30.64 81.22 31.82
CA GLU A 293 29.57 81.25 32.84
C GLU A 293 28.23 80.73 32.27
N ILE A 294 27.73 81.31 31.17
CA ILE A 294 26.35 81.04 30.71
C ILE A 294 26.20 79.70 29.96
N MET A 295 27.13 79.37 29.05
CA MET A 295 27.06 78.10 28.30
C MET A 295 27.18 76.85 29.20
N PRO A 296 28.09 76.82 30.20
CA PRO A 296 28.14 75.73 31.18
C PRO A 296 26.85 75.57 31.98
N ASP A 297 26.25 76.65 32.46
CA ASP A 297 25.01 76.60 33.26
C ASP A 297 23.81 76.05 32.47
N LEU A 298 23.68 76.44 31.18
CA LEU A 298 22.61 75.94 30.32
C LEU A 298 22.78 74.45 29.98
N ALA A 299 24.01 73.99 29.80
CA ALA A 299 24.32 72.57 29.59
C ALA A 299 24.05 71.74 30.85
N MET A 300 24.34 72.29 32.03
CA MET A 300 24.06 71.66 33.33
C MET A 300 22.55 71.52 33.57
N LEU A 301 21.75 72.57 33.29
CA LEU A 301 20.30 72.52 33.42
C LEU A 301 19.65 71.49 32.48
N HIS A 302 20.11 71.41 31.22
CA HIS A 302 19.62 70.39 30.28
C HIS A 302 19.92 68.98 30.78
N THR A 303 21.16 68.75 31.23
CA THR A 303 21.60 67.47 31.80
C THR A 303 20.74 67.08 33.00
N LEU A 304 20.46 68.01 33.92
CA LEU A 304 19.62 67.80 35.10
C LEU A 304 18.18 67.43 34.71
N ILE A 305 17.56 68.14 33.76
CA ILE A 305 16.18 67.87 33.32
C ILE A 305 16.06 66.47 32.67
N THR A 306 17.05 66.04 31.90
CA THR A 306 17.02 64.72 31.24
C THR A 306 17.44 63.55 32.13
N SER A 307 18.18 63.82 33.21
CA SER A 307 18.80 62.79 34.06
C SER A 307 18.14 62.64 35.43
N ARG A 308 17.23 63.54 35.82
CA ARG A 308 16.60 63.54 37.14
C ARG A 308 15.33 62.68 37.17
N LEU A 309 15.28 61.72 38.07
CA LEU A 309 14.08 60.93 38.33
C LEU A 309 13.03 61.78 39.04
N THR A 310 11.79 61.76 38.54
CA THR A 310 10.69 62.57 39.07
C THR A 310 9.59 61.73 39.70
N SER A 311 9.39 60.49 39.24
CA SER A 311 8.47 59.55 39.88
C SER A 311 8.84 58.08 39.62
N ILE A 312 8.42 57.22 40.54
CA ILE A 312 8.53 55.76 40.47
C ILE A 312 7.14 55.18 40.70
N LYS A 313 6.66 54.33 39.80
CA LYS A 313 5.36 53.65 39.91
C LYS A 313 5.54 52.14 39.87
N PHE A 314 4.93 51.42 40.81
CA PHE A 314 4.96 49.95 40.79
C PHE A 314 4.21 49.40 39.59
N ALA A 315 4.77 48.36 38.98
CA ALA A 315 4.17 47.58 37.90
C ALA A 315 3.84 46.18 38.47
N PRO A 316 2.61 45.94 38.93
CA PRO A 316 2.24 44.70 39.61
C PRO A 316 2.18 43.51 38.64
N ASN A 317 2.93 42.45 38.97
CA ASN A 317 2.81 41.15 38.29
C ASN A 317 1.96 40.15 39.09
N TYR A 318 1.47 40.54 40.28
CA TYR A 318 0.67 39.70 41.15
C TYR A 318 -0.34 40.53 41.96
N PHE A 319 -1.55 40.00 42.10
CA PHE A 319 -2.64 40.62 42.86
C PHE A 319 -3.19 39.62 43.89
N VAL A 320 -3.48 40.09 45.09
CA VAL A 320 -4.19 39.31 46.13
C VAL A 320 -5.46 40.05 46.48
N ASP A 321 -6.62 39.44 46.24
CA ASP A 321 -7.93 40.01 46.52
C ASP A 321 -8.10 41.44 45.94
N GLY A 322 -7.51 41.69 44.77
CA GLY A 322 -7.53 42.98 44.07
C GLY A 322 -6.45 43.99 44.52
N ILE A 323 -5.57 43.64 45.46
CA ILE A 323 -4.47 44.47 45.96
C ILE A 323 -3.16 44.11 45.26
N GLU A 324 -2.46 45.12 44.74
CA GLU A 324 -1.12 44.99 44.15
C GLU A 324 -0.11 44.46 45.18
N ALA A 325 0.55 43.34 44.88
CA ALA A 325 1.43 42.66 45.82
C ALA A 325 2.69 42.08 45.16
N ILE A 326 3.75 41.95 45.94
CA ILE A 326 4.95 41.18 45.60
C ILE A 326 4.86 39.82 46.30
N LYS A 327 4.95 38.74 45.52
CA LYS A 327 4.89 37.35 46.01
C LYS A 327 6.27 36.86 46.41
N PHE A 328 6.44 36.41 47.65
CA PHE A 328 7.66 35.76 48.14
C PHE A 328 7.38 34.30 48.49
N ASN A 329 8.24 33.39 48.02
CA ASN A 329 8.21 31.98 48.40
C ASN A 329 9.32 31.70 49.42
N SER A 330 8.96 31.47 50.68
CA SER A 330 9.94 31.29 51.77
C SER A 330 9.87 29.88 52.37
N LEU A 331 11.03 29.32 52.69
CA LEU A 331 11.18 28.09 53.45
C LEU A 331 11.49 28.42 54.91
N ASN A 332 10.59 28.06 55.82
CA ASN A 332 10.82 28.15 57.25
C ASN A 332 11.37 26.82 57.79
N TYR A 333 12.38 26.89 58.66
CA TYR A 333 12.99 25.71 59.26
C TYR A 333 13.63 26.03 60.63
N ASP A 334 14.02 24.98 61.34
CA ASP A 334 14.99 25.03 62.43
C ASP A 334 16.07 23.99 62.15
N ALA A 335 17.26 24.17 62.73
CA ALA A 335 18.38 23.29 62.48
C ALA A 335 18.08 21.86 62.99
N MET A 336 18.22 20.85 62.12
CA MET A 336 18.10 19.45 62.55
C MET A 336 19.23 19.11 63.53
N PRO A 337 18.94 18.38 64.62
CA PRO A 337 19.96 17.98 65.58
C PRO A 337 20.92 16.93 64.98
N ALA A 338 22.08 16.76 65.62
CA ALA A 338 23.11 15.82 65.19
C ALA A 338 22.66 14.35 65.18
N ASN A 339 21.68 13.99 66.02
CA ASN A 339 21.11 12.64 66.06
C ASN A 339 20.45 12.28 64.71
N GLU A 340 20.95 11.23 64.06
CA GLU A 340 20.52 10.74 62.74
C GLU A 340 19.11 10.15 62.70
N ASN A 341 18.48 9.95 63.87
CA ASN A 341 17.10 9.46 64.00
C ASN A 341 16.15 10.49 64.61
N ALA A 342 16.57 11.75 64.74
CA ALA A 342 15.69 12.81 65.23
C ALA A 342 14.63 13.21 64.20
N GLU A 343 13.43 13.54 64.69
CA GLU A 343 12.38 14.10 63.86
C GLU A 343 12.73 15.52 63.38
N ILE A 344 12.11 15.92 62.27
CA ILE A 344 12.25 17.29 61.74
C ILE A 344 11.57 18.27 62.70
N PRO A 345 12.27 19.33 63.16
CA PRO A 345 11.71 20.33 64.08
C PRO A 345 10.38 20.92 63.59
N GLY A 346 9.41 21.02 64.51
CA GLY A 346 8.09 21.60 64.24
C GLY A 346 7.96 23.10 64.54
N VAL A 347 8.93 23.69 65.24
CA VAL A 347 8.97 25.12 65.58
C VAL A 347 10.13 25.75 64.81
N TYR A 348 9.84 26.72 63.94
CA TYR A 348 10.83 27.32 63.04
C TYR A 348 11.48 28.56 63.67
N LYS A 349 12.80 28.70 63.50
CA LYS A 349 13.59 29.85 64.00
C LYS A 349 14.40 30.54 62.92
N HIS A 350 14.37 30.00 61.71
CA HIS A 350 15.11 30.46 60.56
C HIS A 350 14.22 30.42 59.33
N SER A 351 14.55 31.24 58.34
CA SER A 351 13.89 31.24 57.05
C SER A 351 14.88 31.58 55.95
N THR A 352 14.71 30.98 54.79
CA THR A 352 15.31 31.43 53.54
C THR A 352 14.21 31.56 52.49
N ALA A 353 14.45 32.23 51.37
CA ALA A 353 13.45 32.47 50.34
C ALA A 353 14.07 32.48 48.95
N ASN A 354 13.29 32.15 47.92
CA ASN A 354 13.66 32.47 46.54
C ASN A 354 13.59 34.00 46.33
N LEU A 355 14.31 34.49 45.33
CA LEU A 355 14.20 35.85 44.82
C LEU A 355 12.79 36.12 44.28
N ALA A 356 12.25 37.27 44.66
CA ALA A 356 11.03 37.83 44.08
C ALA A 356 11.38 39.04 43.22
N THR A 357 10.83 39.11 42.02
CA THR A 357 11.02 40.27 41.15
C THR A 357 9.97 41.34 41.44
N ALA A 358 10.43 42.56 41.74
CA ALA A 358 9.60 43.75 41.88
C ALA A 358 9.90 44.73 40.75
N SER A 359 8.88 45.01 39.93
CA SER A 359 9.02 45.82 38.71
C SER A 359 8.44 47.22 38.88
N TYR A 360 9.10 48.24 38.34
CA TYR A 360 8.67 49.64 38.44
C TYR A 360 8.84 50.41 37.14
N HIS A 361 7.90 51.30 36.83
CA HIS A 361 8.08 52.32 35.81
C HIS A 361 8.76 53.56 36.39
N PHE A 362 9.85 53.99 35.75
CA PHE A 362 10.61 55.18 36.13
C PHE A 362 10.27 56.33 35.17
N ASN A 363 10.14 57.56 35.69
CA ASN A 363 9.90 58.75 34.87
C ASN A 363 10.97 59.83 35.13
N PRO A 364 11.76 60.25 34.11
CA PRO A 364 11.71 59.76 32.73
C PRO A 364 12.24 58.32 32.61
N VAL A 365 11.77 57.60 31.59
CA VAL A 365 12.21 56.22 31.28
C VAL A 365 13.72 56.18 30.97
N SER A 366 14.29 57.29 30.51
CA SER A 366 15.73 57.46 30.21
C SER A 366 16.62 57.60 31.45
N PHE A 367 16.09 57.48 32.67
CA PHE A 367 16.87 57.62 33.89
C PHE A 367 18.03 56.61 33.95
N LYS A 368 19.25 57.09 34.19
CA LYS A 368 20.43 56.22 34.36
C LYS A 368 20.43 55.63 35.77
N LEU A 369 20.19 54.33 35.90
CA LEU A 369 19.99 53.64 37.20
C LEU A 369 21.13 53.90 38.22
N LYS A 370 22.38 53.99 37.76
CA LYS A 370 23.56 54.31 38.61
C LYS A 370 23.53 55.69 39.28
N ASN A 371 22.66 56.59 38.83
CA ASN A 371 22.50 57.94 39.40
C ASN A 371 21.55 57.94 40.60
N ALA A 372 21.23 56.77 41.18
CA ALA A 372 20.58 56.68 42.48
C ALA A 372 21.14 55.50 43.28
N ASP A 373 21.03 55.59 44.61
CA ASP A 373 21.11 54.45 45.51
C ASP A 373 19.70 54.00 45.88
N TYR A 374 19.47 52.68 45.91
CA TYR A 374 18.15 52.09 46.08
C TYR A 374 18.02 51.38 47.43
N GLN A 375 16.90 51.59 48.10
CA GLN A 375 16.54 50.82 49.29
C GLN A 375 15.03 50.64 49.39
N TYR A 376 14.60 49.62 50.12
CA TYR A 376 13.20 49.49 50.50
C TYR A 376 12.97 50.03 51.90
N ILE A 377 11.79 50.58 52.14
CA ILE A 377 11.27 50.90 53.46
C ILE A 377 9.98 50.11 53.68
N ASP A 378 9.71 49.67 54.93
CA ASP A 378 8.50 48.92 55.26
C ASP A 378 7.59 49.63 56.28
N ARG A 379 6.30 49.28 56.20
CA ARG A 379 5.28 49.63 57.18
C ARG A 379 4.33 48.45 57.39
N ARG A 380 3.64 48.49 58.53
CA ARG A 380 2.44 47.69 58.78
C ARG A 380 1.22 48.61 58.72
N ALA A 381 0.27 48.31 57.85
CA ALA A 381 -0.95 49.09 57.67
C ALA A 381 -2.18 48.29 58.10
N GLU A 382 -3.24 48.98 58.55
CA GLU A 382 -4.54 48.36 58.79
C GLU A 382 -5.40 48.38 57.51
N LEU A 383 -6.07 47.27 57.18
CA LEU A 383 -7.07 47.13 56.12
C LEU A 383 -8.41 47.67 56.64
N GLY A 384 -8.80 48.86 56.18
CA GLY A 384 -10.10 49.44 56.49
C GLY A 384 -11.23 48.72 55.73
N THR A 385 -12.27 48.28 56.43
CA THR A 385 -13.55 47.93 55.79
C THR A 385 -14.22 49.20 55.22
N PHE A 386 -15.06 49.06 54.19
CA PHE A 386 -15.73 50.16 53.47
C PHE A 386 -16.17 51.30 54.43
N TYR A 387 -15.63 52.51 54.22
CA TYR A 387 -15.76 53.74 55.03
C TYR A 387 -14.78 53.96 56.20
N GLN A 388 -13.46 53.90 55.98
CA GLN A 388 -12.54 54.81 56.69
C GLN A 388 -11.17 54.93 56.01
N TYR A 389 -10.71 56.16 55.77
CA TYR A 389 -9.36 56.44 55.26
C TYR A 389 -8.32 56.06 56.32
N VAL A 390 -7.42 55.13 55.97
CA VAL A 390 -6.25 54.76 56.78
C VAL A 390 -5.31 55.96 56.87
N THR A 391 -5.22 56.59 58.04
CA THR A 391 -4.19 57.58 58.37
C THR A 391 -3.13 56.93 59.25
N GLY A 392 -2.24 56.15 58.62
CA GLY A 392 -1.10 55.55 59.31
C GLY A 392 -0.05 56.60 59.66
N ARG A 393 -0.01 57.01 60.94
CA ARG A 393 1.07 57.84 61.53
C ARG A 393 2.43 57.17 61.32
N GLY A 394 3.40 57.99 60.91
CA GLY A 394 4.74 57.55 60.52
C GLY A 394 5.55 56.85 61.62
N ARG A 395 6.36 55.89 61.18
CA ARG A 395 7.67 55.56 61.77
C ARG A 395 8.76 55.79 60.72
N ALA A 396 9.98 56.01 61.21
CA ALA A 396 11.14 56.62 60.57
C ALA A 396 11.64 55.95 59.26
N LEU A 397 12.41 56.73 58.50
CA LEU A 397 13.16 56.41 57.27
C LEU A 397 14.26 55.35 57.49
N ASN A 398 13.92 54.13 57.90
CA ASN A 398 14.89 53.05 58.07
C ASN A 398 14.76 52.02 56.94
N THR A 399 15.88 51.44 56.51
CA THR A 399 15.95 50.32 55.55
C THR A 399 15.05 49.17 56.00
N SER A 400 14.43 48.49 55.04
CA SER A 400 13.41 47.50 55.34
C SER A 400 13.93 46.33 56.17
N SER A 401 13.15 45.94 57.17
CA SER A 401 13.37 44.72 57.95
C SER A 401 12.69 43.49 57.34
N LEU A 402 11.92 43.67 56.26
CA LEU A 402 11.15 42.62 55.60
C LEU A 402 11.85 42.07 54.36
N VAL A 403 12.55 42.91 53.61
CA VAL A 403 13.19 42.56 52.34
C VAL A 403 14.53 43.26 52.17
N GLU A 404 15.41 42.66 51.38
CA GLU A 404 16.63 43.29 50.86
C GLU A 404 16.70 43.18 49.34
N ILE A 405 17.42 44.10 48.71
CA ILE A 405 17.74 44.03 47.28
C ILE A 405 18.97 43.14 47.10
N GLU A 406 18.89 42.17 46.21
CA GLU A 406 20.01 41.30 45.86
C GLU A 406 20.40 41.49 44.40
N GLY A 407 21.63 41.94 44.17
CA GLY A 407 22.13 42.31 42.85
C GLY A 407 21.77 43.74 42.42
N GLU A 408 22.12 44.09 41.18
CA GLU A 408 21.87 45.42 40.59
C GLU A 408 20.49 45.46 39.91
N PRO A 409 19.79 46.62 39.92
CA PRO A 409 18.54 46.77 39.19
C PRO A 409 18.74 46.69 37.67
N VAL A 410 17.82 46.02 36.98
CA VAL A 410 17.92 45.76 35.54
C VAL A 410 16.79 46.45 34.79
N LEU A 411 17.12 47.17 33.72
CA LEU A 411 16.12 47.71 32.80
C LEU A 411 15.58 46.56 31.93
N ASN A 412 14.27 46.33 31.99
CA ASN A 412 13.57 45.36 31.15
C ASN A 412 12.94 46.08 29.94
N PRO A 413 13.55 45.98 28.75
CA PRO A 413 13.08 46.71 27.57
C PRO A 413 11.74 46.19 27.04
N VAL A 414 11.35 44.95 27.37
CA VAL A 414 10.09 44.34 26.89
C VAL A 414 8.89 44.92 27.62
N THR A 415 8.99 45.08 28.94
CA THR A 415 7.92 45.61 29.79
C THR A 415 8.03 47.11 30.03
N GLY A 416 9.17 47.73 29.69
CA GLY A 416 9.44 49.13 29.99
C GLY A 416 9.55 49.40 31.50
N THR A 417 9.96 48.40 32.28
CA THR A 417 10.13 48.47 33.74
C THR A 417 11.60 48.36 34.14
N VAL A 418 11.89 48.77 35.37
CA VAL A 418 13.13 48.45 36.08
C VAL A 418 12.79 47.37 37.10
N ASP A 419 13.50 46.25 37.01
CA ASP A 419 13.26 45.06 37.82
C ASP A 419 14.30 44.97 38.95
N PHE A 420 13.80 44.82 40.18
CA PHE A 420 14.60 44.60 41.38
C PHE A 420 14.39 43.16 41.87
N GLN A 421 15.47 42.44 42.11
CA GLN A 421 15.40 41.13 42.74
C GLN A 421 15.46 41.29 44.26
N LEU A 422 14.42 40.81 44.94
CA LEU A 422 14.24 40.99 46.37
C LEU A 422 14.31 39.64 47.09
N ARG A 423 15.04 39.59 48.21
CA ARG A 423 15.02 38.45 49.12
C ARG A 423 14.17 38.76 50.34
N ARG A 424 13.33 37.79 50.74
CA ARG A 424 12.53 37.90 51.97
C ARG A 424 13.38 37.62 53.20
N LEU A 425 13.42 38.58 54.14
CA LEU A 425 14.18 38.48 55.38
C LEU A 425 13.31 38.00 56.54
N ASN A 426 13.77 37.01 57.31
CA ASN A 426 13.18 36.61 58.59
C ASN A 426 11.67 36.30 58.56
N ALA A 427 11.16 35.71 57.47
CA ALA A 427 9.74 35.39 57.29
C ALA A 427 9.16 34.59 58.47
N TRP A 428 9.96 33.73 59.11
CA TRP A 428 9.54 32.95 60.29
C TRP A 428 9.08 33.80 61.49
N SER A 429 9.53 35.06 61.65
CA SER A 429 9.21 35.91 62.81
C SER A 429 8.48 37.20 62.47
N ASN A 430 8.61 37.72 61.25
CA ASN A 430 8.03 39.01 60.85
C ASN A 430 6.86 38.91 59.86
N MET A 431 6.46 37.69 59.46
CA MET A 431 5.20 37.45 58.74
C MET A 431 3.98 37.70 59.64
N LEU A 432 2.84 37.98 59.02
CA LEU A 432 1.58 38.12 59.75
C LEU A 432 1.05 36.74 60.16
N PRO A 433 0.67 36.51 61.43
CA PRO A 433 0.00 35.29 61.85
C PRO A 433 -1.38 35.19 61.19
N ASN A 434 -1.72 34.05 60.61
CA ASN A 434 -3.00 33.82 59.91
C ASN A 434 -4.24 33.96 60.82
N ASP A 435 -4.07 34.00 62.15
CA ASP A 435 -5.15 33.57 63.03
C ASP A 435 -5.93 34.70 63.70
N ASN A 436 -5.47 35.96 63.76
CA ASN A 436 -6.22 37.03 64.45
C ASN A 436 -5.98 38.48 63.94
N GLU A 437 -5.19 38.70 62.89
CA GLU A 437 -4.86 40.05 62.37
C GLU A 437 -5.24 40.22 60.89
N TRP A 438 -6.42 39.74 60.49
CA TRP A 438 -6.94 39.84 59.11
C TRP A 438 -7.09 41.29 58.62
N ASN A 439 -7.08 42.25 59.55
CA ASN A 439 -7.14 43.67 59.26
C ASN A 439 -5.75 44.31 59.16
N LYS A 440 -4.64 43.58 59.01
CA LYS A 440 -3.30 44.16 58.84
C LYS A 440 -2.58 43.61 57.62
N ILE A 441 -1.72 44.42 57.02
CA ILE A 441 -0.91 44.05 55.85
C ILE A 441 0.50 44.63 55.97
N ASN A 442 1.52 43.80 55.67
CA ASN A 442 2.90 44.25 55.50
C ASN A 442 3.02 44.93 54.12
N ILE A 443 3.52 46.16 54.09
CA ILE A 443 3.70 46.94 52.86
C ILE A 443 5.12 47.48 52.76
N ILE A 444 5.66 47.54 51.55
CA ILE A 444 6.99 48.06 51.26
C ILE A 444 6.97 49.12 50.16
N ALA A 445 7.90 50.06 50.15
CA ALA A 445 8.07 51.05 49.08
C ALA A 445 9.54 51.16 48.68
N LEU A 446 9.80 51.32 47.39
CA LEU A 446 11.13 51.56 46.85
C LEU A 446 11.50 53.04 47.02
N GLN A 447 12.67 53.32 47.58
CA GLN A 447 13.29 54.64 47.61
C GLN A 447 14.50 54.67 46.69
N ALA A 448 14.59 55.69 45.86
CA ALA A 448 15.76 56.05 45.08
C ALA A 448 16.33 57.37 45.61
N MET A 449 17.50 57.32 46.24
CA MET A 449 18.26 58.49 46.67
C MET A 449 19.13 58.95 45.50
N LEU A 450 18.81 60.10 44.92
CA LEU A 450 19.46 60.58 43.70
C LEU A 450 20.89 61.08 43.99
N LYS A 451 21.80 60.84 43.05
CA LYS A 451 23.21 61.24 43.12
C LYS A 451 23.78 61.53 41.73
N GLY A 452 24.98 62.10 41.69
CA GLY A 452 25.69 62.37 40.43
C GLY A 452 24.91 63.35 39.53
N GLU A 453 24.78 63.02 38.23
CA GLU A 453 24.14 63.89 37.22
C GLU A 453 22.63 64.12 37.44
N ALA A 454 22.01 63.44 38.40
CA ALA A 454 20.58 63.56 38.72
C ALA A 454 20.26 64.64 39.78
N ILE A 455 21.28 65.27 40.39
CA ILE A 455 21.15 66.33 41.41
C ILE A 455 22.01 67.54 41.03
N ASP A 456 21.60 68.74 41.46
CA ASP A 456 22.40 69.95 41.26
C ASP A 456 23.54 70.06 42.29
N LYS A 457 24.56 70.90 42.04
CA LYS A 457 25.83 71.00 42.78
C LYS A 457 25.68 71.37 44.27
N GLU A 458 24.53 71.91 44.66
CA GLU A 458 24.20 72.29 46.05
C GLU A 458 23.03 71.48 46.62
N GLU A 459 22.50 70.53 45.85
CA GLU A 459 21.34 69.72 46.22
C GLU A 459 21.77 68.41 46.87
N THR A 460 21.26 68.09 48.06
CA THR A 460 21.56 66.86 48.80
C THR A 460 20.26 66.22 49.31
N ASP A 461 20.31 64.93 49.64
CA ASP A 461 19.19 64.16 50.23
C ASP A 461 17.90 64.11 49.39
N VAL A 462 18.01 64.14 48.05
CA VAL A 462 16.85 64.02 47.14
C VAL A 462 16.39 62.57 47.05
N ILE A 463 15.23 62.27 47.65
CA ILE A 463 14.66 60.92 47.66
C ILE A 463 13.35 60.87 46.88
N ILE A 464 13.28 59.99 45.88
CA ILE A 464 12.04 59.64 45.19
C ILE A 464 11.53 58.31 45.75
N THR A 465 10.30 58.29 46.28
CA THR A 465 9.69 57.09 46.88
C THR A 465 8.51 56.62 46.05
N SER A 466 8.44 55.32 45.76
CA SER A 466 7.27 54.71 45.12
C SER A 466 6.06 54.67 46.06
N PRO A 467 4.84 54.42 45.56
CA PRO A 467 3.74 53.96 46.40
C PRO A 467 4.13 52.71 47.20
N TYR A 468 3.50 52.52 48.35
CA TYR A 468 3.61 51.29 49.13
C TYR A 468 2.82 50.16 48.47
N VAL A 469 3.41 48.97 48.44
CA VAL A 469 2.85 47.76 47.83
C VAL A 469 2.84 46.61 48.84
N ALA A 470 1.89 45.69 48.72
CA ALA A 470 1.76 44.60 49.68
C ALA A 470 2.86 43.54 49.55
N VAL A 471 3.26 42.97 50.68
CA VAL A 471 4.12 41.77 50.73
C VAL A 471 3.24 40.55 50.97
N LYS A 472 3.28 39.56 50.07
CA LYS A 472 2.58 38.28 50.24
C LYS A 472 3.57 37.14 50.41
N ASP A 473 3.54 36.51 51.58
CA ASP A 473 4.35 35.33 51.90
C ASP A 473 3.62 34.02 51.55
N PHE A 474 4.32 33.12 50.85
CA PHE A 474 3.98 31.70 50.66
C PHE A 474 5.03 30.87 51.39
N ILE A 475 4.63 30.23 52.49
CA ILE A 475 5.54 29.51 53.37
C ILE A 475 5.50 28.01 53.10
N LEU A 476 6.69 27.44 52.88
CA LEU A 476 6.89 26.00 52.77
C LEU A 476 6.99 25.37 54.16
N SER A 477 6.23 24.30 54.37
CA SER A 477 6.12 23.51 55.60
C SER A 477 7.20 22.42 55.72
N LYS A 478 7.24 21.73 56.87
CA LYS A 478 8.14 20.57 57.09
C LYS A 478 7.97 19.40 56.12
N LYS A 479 6.85 19.34 55.38
CA LYS A 479 6.56 18.31 54.38
C LYS A 479 6.97 18.70 52.95
N ASP A 480 7.20 19.98 52.71
CA ASP A 480 7.24 20.54 51.34
C ASP A 480 8.62 20.38 50.67
N VAL A 481 9.63 19.97 51.44
CA VAL A 481 11.03 19.81 50.99
C VAL A 481 11.59 18.49 51.53
N ARG A 482 11.95 17.58 50.63
CA ARG A 482 12.44 16.21 50.92
C ARG A 482 13.65 15.87 50.04
N ILE A 483 14.69 15.25 50.57
CA ILE A 483 15.81 14.75 49.73
C ILE A 483 15.37 13.44 49.09
N ALA A 484 15.64 13.27 47.79
CA ALA A 484 15.10 12.20 46.97
C ALA A 484 16.09 11.71 45.92
N ASP A 485 15.77 10.54 45.36
CA ASP A 485 16.35 10.02 44.13
C ASP A 485 15.92 10.93 42.96
N LYS A 486 16.90 11.41 42.20
CA LYS A 486 16.66 12.32 41.07
C LYS A 486 15.99 11.62 39.89
N ALA A 487 16.33 10.37 39.62
CA ALA A 487 15.83 9.63 38.47
C ALA A 487 14.37 9.20 38.64
N THR A 488 13.94 8.94 39.89
CA THR A 488 12.58 8.52 40.20
C THR A 488 11.72 9.64 40.79
N LEU A 489 12.10 10.91 40.64
CA LEU A 489 11.40 12.03 41.28
C LEU A 489 9.90 12.06 40.97
N GLU A 490 9.53 11.69 39.74
CA GLU A 490 8.14 11.58 39.27
C GLU A 490 7.32 10.46 39.97
N ASP A 491 7.98 9.47 40.58
CA ASP A 491 7.33 8.38 41.33
C ASP A 491 6.78 8.84 42.69
N GLY A 492 6.93 10.13 42.99
CA GLY A 492 6.38 10.78 44.15
C GLY A 492 7.05 10.39 45.46
N ASP A 493 6.25 10.03 46.47
CA ASP A 493 6.77 9.69 47.81
C ASP A 493 7.77 8.52 47.81
N ASN A 494 7.74 7.64 46.79
CA ASN A 494 8.68 6.53 46.65
C ASN A 494 10.10 6.97 46.29
N ALA A 495 10.26 8.17 45.72
CA ALA A 495 11.55 8.77 45.39
C ALA A 495 12.31 9.24 46.64
N HIS A 496 11.57 9.64 47.67
CA HIS A 496 12.13 10.21 48.89
C HIS A 496 13.10 9.24 49.57
N TYR A 497 14.28 9.75 49.92
CA TYR A 497 15.20 9.02 50.77
C TYR A 497 14.65 8.91 52.19
N ALA A 498 15.08 7.86 52.89
CA ALA A 498 14.68 7.65 54.27
C ALA A 498 15.06 8.88 55.12
N LEU A 499 14.12 9.35 55.95
CA LEU A 499 14.34 10.53 56.80
C LEU A 499 15.23 10.24 58.01
N THR A 500 15.33 8.98 58.40
CA THR A 500 16.13 8.51 59.53
C THR A 500 17.01 7.34 59.11
N PHE A 501 18.15 7.20 59.79
CA PHE A 501 19.06 6.10 59.55
C PHE A 501 18.40 4.73 59.79
N ASN A 502 17.58 4.61 60.85
CA ASN A 502 16.86 3.37 61.15
C ASN A 502 15.86 3.00 60.07
N ALA A 503 15.12 3.96 59.51
CA ALA A 503 14.21 3.68 58.40
C ALA A 503 14.96 3.19 57.15
N CYS A 504 16.18 3.68 56.91
CA CYS A 504 17.00 3.24 55.78
C CYS A 504 17.54 1.81 55.95
N LYS A 505 17.77 1.35 57.18
CA LYS A 505 18.26 -0.02 57.46
C LYS A 505 17.31 -1.10 56.96
N ASP A 506 16.02 -0.84 56.90
CA ASP A 506 15.02 -1.81 56.44
C ASP A 506 14.71 -1.70 54.93
N GLN A 507 15.30 -0.73 54.23
CA GLN A 507 15.12 -0.56 52.78
C GLN A 507 16.12 -1.41 51.97
N GLU A 508 15.76 -1.78 50.74
CA GLU A 508 16.74 -2.35 49.80
C GLU A 508 17.78 -1.30 49.41
N ALA A 509 18.95 -1.76 48.93
CA ALA A 509 19.96 -0.85 48.42
C ALA A 509 19.42 -0.10 47.19
N ARG A 510 19.42 1.23 47.23
CA ARG A 510 18.95 2.09 46.14
C ARG A 510 19.90 2.02 44.94
N TYR A 511 21.21 1.96 45.21
CA TYR A 511 22.23 1.94 44.16
C TYR A 511 23.24 0.83 44.35
N LYS A 512 23.82 0.38 43.24
CA LYS A 512 25.02 -0.46 43.21
C LYS A 512 26.23 0.40 42.90
N MET A 513 27.30 0.23 43.67
CA MET A 513 28.57 0.89 43.43
C MET A 513 29.67 -0.12 43.17
N ALA A 514 30.53 0.15 42.20
CA ALA A 514 31.68 -0.70 41.93
C ALA A 514 32.69 -0.64 43.08
N TYR A 515 33.19 -1.79 43.52
CA TYR A 515 34.13 -1.85 44.64
C TYR A 515 35.50 -1.22 44.34
N ASP A 516 35.87 -1.10 43.06
CA ASP A 516 37.18 -0.61 42.60
C ASP A 516 37.13 0.76 41.93
N LYS A 517 36.02 1.50 42.09
CA LYS A 517 35.84 2.85 41.55
C LYS A 517 35.19 3.78 42.56
N THR A 518 35.33 5.07 42.32
CA THR A 518 34.58 6.10 43.05
C THR A 518 33.12 6.13 42.59
N PHE A 519 32.21 6.49 43.50
CA PHE A 519 30.77 6.59 43.29
C PHE A 519 30.31 8.02 43.56
N ASP A 520 29.66 8.66 42.59
CA ASP A 520 29.12 10.02 42.71
C ASP A 520 27.64 9.97 43.09
N LEU A 521 27.33 10.30 44.35
CA LEU A 521 25.96 10.36 44.83
C LEU A 521 25.27 11.68 44.44
N LYS A 522 26.03 12.76 44.21
CA LYS A 522 25.46 14.09 43.94
C LYS A 522 24.74 14.13 42.61
N GLU A 523 25.24 13.41 41.60
CA GLU A 523 24.55 13.27 40.31
C GLU A 523 23.19 12.57 40.41
N LEU A 524 22.99 11.76 41.45
CA LEU A 524 21.80 10.94 41.66
C LEU A 524 20.78 11.58 42.62
N VAL A 525 21.12 12.71 43.24
CA VAL A 525 20.32 13.35 44.28
C VAL A 525 19.59 14.59 43.77
N ALA A 526 18.31 14.68 44.14
CA ALA A 526 17.51 15.89 44.04
C ALA A 526 16.84 16.20 45.38
N THR A 527 16.30 17.41 45.49
CA THR A 527 15.40 17.76 46.59
C THR A 527 14.02 17.90 45.95
N CYS A 528 13.07 17.10 46.40
CA CYS A 528 11.70 17.12 45.93
C CYS A 528 10.91 18.27 46.59
N PHE A 529 10.10 18.94 45.77
CA PHE A 529 9.09 19.90 46.17
C PHE A 529 7.75 19.20 46.32
N ALA A 530 7.21 19.09 47.55
CA ALA A 530 5.96 18.39 47.79
C ALA A 530 4.72 19.28 47.53
N ASN A 531 4.66 19.86 46.33
CA ASN A 531 3.54 20.68 45.83
C ASN A 531 2.40 19.88 45.18
N GLY A 532 2.44 18.54 45.28
CA GLY A 532 1.55 17.61 44.59
C GLY A 532 2.09 17.07 43.27
N ASN A 533 3.12 17.71 42.68
CA ASN A 533 3.73 17.30 41.41
C ASN A 533 5.15 16.70 41.57
N HIS A 534 5.73 16.75 42.76
CA HIS A 534 7.09 16.24 43.06
C HIS A 534 8.18 16.83 42.16
N GLU A 535 8.16 18.14 41.92
CA GLU A 535 9.14 18.85 41.11
C GLU A 535 10.50 19.01 41.82
N GLU A 536 11.60 19.21 41.07
CA GLU A 536 12.91 19.48 41.66
C GLU A 536 12.92 20.87 42.32
N PHE A 537 13.21 20.91 43.62
CA PHE A 537 13.31 22.12 44.42
C PHE A 537 14.59 22.90 44.04
N PRO A 538 14.49 24.21 43.77
CA PRO A 538 15.63 25.02 43.35
C PRO A 538 16.53 25.36 44.55
N VAL A 539 17.36 24.38 44.95
CA VAL A 539 18.24 24.45 46.13
C VAL A 539 19.09 25.73 46.17
N ALA A 540 19.69 26.11 45.03
CA ALA A 540 20.56 27.27 44.94
C ALA A 540 19.83 28.61 45.13
N ASP A 541 18.61 28.76 44.60
CA ASP A 541 17.81 29.99 44.71
C ASP A 541 17.50 30.36 46.17
N TYR A 542 17.36 29.34 47.02
CA TYR A 542 17.15 29.46 48.45
C TYR A 542 18.45 29.53 49.26
N LYS A 543 19.63 29.69 48.62
CA LYS A 543 20.95 29.69 49.27
C LYS A 543 21.20 28.45 50.13
N LEU A 544 20.75 27.30 49.63
CA LEU A 544 21.00 26.00 50.23
C LEU A 544 22.02 25.23 49.40
N SER A 545 22.67 24.24 50.00
CA SER A 545 23.61 23.34 49.33
C SER A 545 23.55 21.94 49.93
N TYR A 546 24.05 20.95 49.19
CA TYR A 546 24.17 19.58 49.70
C TYR A 546 25.50 19.35 50.40
N ARG A 547 25.44 18.58 51.49
CA ARG A 547 26.60 18.01 52.18
C ARG A 547 26.42 16.50 52.33
N PHE A 548 27.45 15.76 51.97
CA PHE A 548 27.44 14.29 51.89
C PHE A 548 28.40 13.68 52.91
N ALA A 549 28.01 12.58 53.53
CA ALA A 549 28.84 11.83 54.46
C ALA A 549 28.45 10.36 54.51
N VAL A 550 29.32 9.51 55.07
CA VAL A 550 28.89 8.20 55.57
C VAL A 550 28.02 8.44 56.81
N ALA A 551 26.91 7.73 56.95
CA ALA A 551 26.10 7.87 58.17
C ALA A 551 26.90 7.39 59.40
N SER A 552 26.85 8.16 60.48
CA SER A 552 27.70 7.95 61.66
C SER A 552 27.17 6.87 62.61
N SER A 553 25.89 6.53 62.52
CA SER A 553 25.29 5.45 63.31
C SER A 553 25.82 4.09 62.85
N GLU A 554 26.05 3.17 63.78
CA GLU A 554 26.48 1.81 63.43
C GLU A 554 25.37 1.03 62.71
N TYR A 555 25.74 0.36 61.61
CA TYR A 555 24.86 -0.58 60.90
C TYR A 555 25.43 -1.99 61.00
N ASN A 556 25.09 -2.68 62.08
CA ASN A 556 25.56 -4.04 62.31
C ASN A 556 24.60 -5.08 61.72
N ILE A 557 25.13 -5.99 60.88
CA ILE A 557 24.44 -7.21 60.44
C ILE A 557 25.00 -8.38 61.27
N SER A 558 24.11 -9.16 61.89
CA SER A 558 24.48 -10.30 62.73
C SER A 558 24.10 -11.62 62.08
N SER A 559 25.02 -12.59 62.05
CA SER A 559 24.76 -13.97 61.64
C SER A 559 25.61 -14.93 62.47
N GLU A 560 24.97 -15.98 63.02
CA GLU A 560 25.62 -17.09 63.75
C GLU A 560 26.72 -16.68 64.76
N GLY A 561 26.48 -15.62 65.54
CA GLY A 561 27.41 -15.15 66.57
C GLY A 561 28.51 -14.20 66.08
N THR A 562 28.51 -13.82 64.81
CA THR A 562 29.35 -12.76 64.23
C THR A 562 28.54 -11.50 63.99
N GLN A 563 29.19 -10.33 64.10
CA GLN A 563 28.59 -9.02 63.87
C GLN A 563 29.52 -8.23 62.94
N THR A 564 28.97 -7.65 61.86
CA THR A 564 29.74 -6.81 60.94
C THR A 564 29.07 -5.46 60.74
N ASN A 565 29.79 -4.39 61.07
CA ASN A 565 29.36 -3.04 60.79
C ASN A 565 29.54 -2.72 59.29
N GLN A 566 28.44 -2.46 58.58
CA GLN A 566 28.48 -2.16 57.15
C GLN A 566 29.14 -0.81 56.85
N GLN A 567 29.17 0.12 57.82
CA GLN A 567 29.71 1.47 57.63
C GLN A 567 31.24 1.52 57.55
N GLU A 568 31.94 0.46 57.97
CA GLU A 568 33.42 0.38 57.92
C GLU A 568 33.96 0.15 56.50
N TRP A 569 33.10 -0.23 55.55
CA TRP A 569 33.49 -0.62 54.19
C TRP A 569 33.32 0.48 53.15
N ILE A 570 33.06 1.72 53.59
CA ILE A 570 32.82 2.87 52.74
C ILE A 570 33.55 4.11 53.26
N LYS A 571 34.05 4.91 52.33
CA LYS A 571 34.68 6.19 52.61
C LYS A 571 34.01 7.30 51.80
N CYS A 572 33.74 8.44 52.44
CA CYS A 572 33.44 9.68 51.76
C CYS A 572 34.76 10.38 51.41
N ASN A 573 35.05 10.51 50.12
CA ASN A 573 36.26 11.16 49.62
C ASN A 573 36.11 12.67 49.52
N ASP A 574 34.92 13.15 49.15
CA ASP A 574 34.60 14.58 48.99
C ASP A 574 33.15 14.82 49.43
N ALA A 575 32.99 15.53 50.55
CA ALA A 575 31.70 15.79 51.18
C ALA A 575 30.85 16.84 50.44
N GLU A 576 31.41 17.68 49.58
CA GLU A 576 30.68 18.71 48.82
C GLU A 576 30.26 18.20 47.44
N LYS A 577 31.08 17.32 46.86
CA LYS A 577 30.81 16.65 45.58
C LYS A 577 30.07 15.34 45.73
N GLY A 578 29.97 14.77 46.93
CA GLY A 578 29.26 13.52 47.16
C GLY A 578 29.99 12.31 46.58
N ILE A 579 31.32 12.33 46.58
CA ILE A 579 32.15 11.25 46.05
C ILE A 579 32.48 10.24 47.14
N PHE A 580 32.13 8.98 46.92
CA PHE A 580 32.36 7.87 47.82
C PHE A 580 33.24 6.80 47.17
N GLN A 581 33.81 5.88 47.96
CA GLN A 581 34.49 4.69 47.47
C GLN A 581 34.39 3.55 48.49
N ALA A 582 34.55 2.32 48.05
CA ALA A 582 34.75 1.20 48.97
C ALA A 582 36.08 1.35 49.72
N GLU A 583 36.12 0.92 50.98
CA GLU A 583 37.32 1.07 51.81
C GLU A 583 38.51 0.31 51.19
N GLY A 584 39.59 1.05 50.93
CA GLY A 584 40.80 0.53 50.27
C GLY A 584 40.60 -0.08 48.88
N PHE A 585 39.45 0.11 48.21
CA PHE A 585 39.04 -0.63 47.01
C PHE A 585 39.16 -2.17 47.19
N ASN A 586 38.88 -2.66 48.40
CA ASN A 586 39.07 -4.06 48.77
C ASN A 586 37.88 -4.92 48.31
N LYS A 587 38.16 -6.11 47.74
CA LYS A 587 37.14 -7.09 47.33
C LYS A 587 36.30 -7.61 48.52
N GLU A 588 36.78 -7.51 49.75
CA GLU A 588 36.01 -7.84 50.96
C GLU A 588 34.78 -6.94 51.15
N ALA A 589 34.80 -5.72 50.59
CA ALA A 589 33.67 -4.82 50.63
C ALA A 589 32.50 -5.30 49.74
N ILE A 590 32.72 -6.24 48.82
CA ILE A 590 31.69 -6.73 47.89
C ILE A 590 30.57 -7.45 48.67
N GLY A 591 29.33 -7.07 48.39
CA GLY A 591 28.12 -7.56 49.06
C GLY A 591 27.77 -6.79 50.35
N ARG A 592 28.61 -5.84 50.79
CA ARG A 592 28.29 -4.96 51.92
C ARG A 592 27.31 -3.88 51.48
N THR A 593 26.43 -3.47 52.40
CA THR A 593 25.37 -2.49 52.11
C THR A 593 25.42 -1.25 53.01
N PRO A 594 26.43 -0.37 52.89
CA PRO A 594 26.54 0.83 53.71
C PRO A 594 25.40 1.83 53.45
N ILE A 595 25.17 2.72 54.41
CA ILE A 595 24.18 3.80 54.35
C ILE A 595 24.92 5.14 54.25
N LEU A 596 24.65 5.87 53.19
CA LEU A 596 25.16 7.21 52.93
C LEU A 596 24.14 8.24 53.46
N LYS A 597 24.65 9.38 53.92
CA LYS A 597 23.88 10.50 54.47
C LYS A 597 24.02 11.69 53.52
N VAL A 598 22.89 12.30 53.21
CA VAL A 598 22.79 13.55 52.47
C VAL A 598 22.08 14.58 53.32
N GLU A 599 22.66 15.76 53.45
CA GLU A 599 22.11 16.88 54.20
C GLU A 599 21.95 18.08 53.28
N LEU A 600 20.80 18.73 53.36
CA LEU A 600 20.58 20.05 52.78
C LEU A 600 20.94 21.08 53.86
N VAL A 601 21.92 21.92 53.62
CA VAL A 601 22.45 22.89 54.58
C VAL A 601 22.30 24.32 54.07
N ASP A 602 22.17 25.28 54.98
CA ASP A 602 22.23 26.70 54.65
C ASP A 602 23.65 27.27 54.67
N GLU A 603 23.81 28.56 54.35
CA GLU A 603 25.11 29.26 54.33
C GLU A 603 25.83 29.28 55.69
N ALA A 604 25.10 29.12 56.80
CA ALA A 604 25.67 29.01 58.14
C ALA A 604 26.03 27.56 58.51
N GLY A 605 25.83 26.61 57.59
CA GLY A 605 26.11 25.18 57.78
C GLY A 605 25.05 24.43 58.61
N ARG A 606 23.90 25.04 58.89
CA ARG A 606 22.80 24.43 59.65
C ARG A 606 22.03 23.46 58.76
N VAL A 607 21.72 22.28 59.28
CA VAL A 607 21.02 21.23 58.53
C VAL A 607 19.53 21.55 58.44
N VAL A 608 19.06 21.83 57.23
CA VAL A 608 17.66 22.10 56.90
C VAL A 608 16.88 20.80 56.78
N ARG A 609 17.40 19.83 56.02
CA ARG A 609 16.82 18.49 55.83
C ARG A 609 17.92 17.45 55.74
N ARG A 610 17.60 16.19 56.08
CA ARG A 610 18.49 15.05 55.98
C ARG A 610 17.77 13.88 55.31
N GLY A 611 18.51 13.14 54.49
CA GLY A 611 18.08 11.90 53.85
C GLY A 611 19.18 10.84 53.94
N PHE A 612 18.79 9.58 53.95
CA PHE A 612 19.67 8.42 54.01
C PHE A 612 19.41 7.49 52.84
N VAL A 613 20.47 7.01 52.23
CA VAL A 613 20.42 6.12 51.06
C VAL A 613 21.34 4.92 51.28
N LYS A 614 20.78 3.72 51.12
CA LYS A 614 21.55 2.47 51.19
C LYS A 614 22.14 2.17 49.82
N VAL A 615 23.40 1.77 49.77
CA VAL A 615 24.07 1.32 48.53
C VAL A 615 24.62 -0.10 48.71
N GLU A 616 24.77 -0.86 47.63
CA GLU A 616 25.40 -2.19 47.61
C GLU A 616 26.73 -2.11 46.87
N ILE A 617 27.81 -2.56 47.49
CA ILE A 617 29.14 -2.61 46.86
C ILE A 617 29.25 -3.91 46.04
N VAL A 618 29.59 -3.82 44.75
CA VAL A 618 29.60 -4.96 43.81
C VAL A 618 30.89 -5.05 43.00
N ALA A 619 31.23 -6.25 42.54
CA ALA A 619 32.15 -6.43 41.41
C ALA A 619 31.41 -6.18 40.10
N VAL A 620 31.98 -5.31 39.25
CA VAL A 620 31.47 -5.13 37.89
C VAL A 620 31.94 -6.30 37.05
N LYS A 621 31.00 -7.12 36.59
CA LYS A 621 31.29 -8.25 35.70
C LYS A 621 31.47 -7.77 34.27
N VAL A 622 32.43 -8.35 33.56
CA VAL A 622 32.55 -8.14 32.11
C VAL A 622 31.35 -8.74 31.35
N PRO A 623 31.11 -8.35 30.08
CA PRO A 623 30.01 -8.87 29.29
C PRO A 623 29.99 -10.40 29.16
N ASP A 624 28.78 -10.96 29.02
CA ASP A 624 28.57 -12.39 28.81
C ASP A 624 29.25 -12.93 27.54
N MET A 625 29.70 -14.18 27.60
CA MET A 625 30.51 -14.78 26.54
C MET A 625 29.70 -15.79 25.71
N TYR A 626 29.93 -15.84 24.40
CA TYR A 626 29.24 -16.74 23.46
C TYR A 626 30.24 -17.68 22.77
N ILE A 627 30.06 -18.98 22.96
CA ILE A 627 30.90 -20.06 22.46
C ILE A 627 30.14 -20.86 21.40
N GLY A 628 30.80 -21.19 20.29
CA GLY A 628 30.21 -21.99 19.21
C GLY A 628 29.65 -21.19 18.04
N ALA A 629 29.63 -19.86 18.11
CA ALA A 629 29.17 -18.99 17.01
C ALA A 629 30.00 -19.12 15.72
N GLY A 630 31.29 -19.50 15.83
CA GLY A 630 32.17 -19.74 14.69
C GLY A 630 32.11 -21.16 14.11
N ILE A 631 31.28 -22.05 14.67
CA ILE A 631 31.13 -23.41 14.16
C ILE A 631 30.00 -23.43 13.13
N SER A 632 30.34 -23.68 11.88
CA SER A 632 29.38 -23.93 10.81
C SER A 632 29.09 -25.42 10.72
N TYR A 633 27.82 -25.77 10.61
CA TYR A 633 27.35 -27.13 10.37
C TYR A 633 26.66 -27.17 9.00
N ASP A 634 26.77 -28.29 8.30
CA ASP A 634 26.07 -28.50 7.02
C ASP A 634 24.55 -28.57 7.24
N ASP A 635 23.79 -28.17 6.21
CA ASP A 635 22.32 -28.27 6.21
C ASP A 635 21.90 -29.75 6.36
N ILE A 636 21.12 -30.06 7.40
CA ILE A 636 20.56 -31.38 7.61
C ILE A 636 19.40 -31.59 6.64
N VAL A 637 19.49 -32.61 5.79
CA VAL A 637 18.33 -33.09 5.03
C VAL A 637 17.40 -33.89 5.96
N TYR A 638 16.12 -33.52 6.01
CA TYR A 638 15.12 -34.20 6.84
C TYR A 638 14.96 -35.69 6.44
N LYS A 639 15.10 -36.60 7.41
CA LYS A 639 15.01 -38.07 7.25
C LYS A 639 13.79 -38.62 8.02
N CYS A 640 13.66 -39.95 8.06
CA CYS A 640 12.62 -40.63 8.85
C CYS A 640 12.61 -40.17 10.33
N GLU A 641 11.40 -40.05 10.89
CA GLU A 641 11.13 -39.52 12.23
C GLU A 641 12.00 -40.12 13.34
N SER A 642 12.22 -41.43 13.31
CA SER A 642 13.00 -42.19 14.31
C SER A 642 14.51 -42.06 14.16
N THR A 643 15.00 -41.46 13.08
CA THR A 643 16.43 -41.33 12.78
C THR A 643 17.04 -40.26 13.69
N LEU A 644 18.18 -40.58 14.29
CA LEU A 644 18.99 -39.59 15.00
C LEU A 644 19.81 -38.77 14.01
N THR A 645 19.94 -37.48 14.29
CA THR A 645 20.91 -36.60 13.64
C THR A 645 22.34 -37.01 14.02
N GLU A 646 23.32 -36.47 13.30
CA GLU A 646 24.71 -36.53 13.73
C GLU A 646 24.89 -35.85 15.09
N LYS A 647 25.92 -36.26 15.83
CA LYS A 647 26.21 -35.70 17.14
C LYS A 647 27.03 -34.42 16.98
N TYR A 648 26.42 -33.28 17.30
CA TYR A 648 27.08 -31.97 17.33
C TYR A 648 27.88 -31.84 18.63
N GLU A 649 29.06 -31.23 18.55
CA GLU A 649 29.97 -31.12 19.68
C GLU A 649 30.74 -29.79 19.67
N ILE A 650 30.69 -29.08 20.81
CA ILE A 650 31.70 -28.09 21.18
C ILE A 650 32.73 -28.84 22.02
N SER A 651 33.81 -29.25 21.35
CA SER A 651 34.80 -30.18 21.90
C SER A 651 35.66 -29.56 23.00
N GLU A 652 36.35 -30.42 23.74
CA GLU A 652 37.33 -30.04 24.75
C GLU A 652 38.41 -29.12 24.16
N ARG A 653 38.86 -29.40 22.93
CA ARG A 653 39.82 -28.56 22.20
C ARG A 653 39.22 -27.19 21.85
N TYR A 654 37.99 -27.15 21.33
CA TYR A 654 37.35 -25.88 20.99
C TYR A 654 37.18 -24.98 22.22
N MET A 655 36.74 -25.54 23.35
CA MET A 655 36.63 -24.78 24.60
C MET A 655 38.00 -24.34 25.14
N ARG A 656 39.05 -25.15 24.97
CA ARG A 656 40.41 -24.73 25.32
C ARG A 656 40.86 -23.49 24.55
N GLU A 657 40.61 -23.47 23.25
CA GLU A 657 41.04 -22.37 22.37
C GLU A 657 40.14 -21.14 22.50
N ASN A 658 38.82 -21.33 22.65
CA ASN A 658 37.82 -20.27 22.51
C ASN A 658 37.08 -19.90 23.80
N LEU A 659 37.33 -20.58 24.91
CA LEU A 659 36.80 -20.23 26.22
C LEU A 659 37.95 -20.05 27.22
N TYR A 660 38.66 -21.12 27.57
CA TYR A 660 39.64 -21.07 28.66
C TYR A 660 40.81 -20.13 28.43
N ARG A 661 41.32 -20.03 27.19
CA ARG A 661 42.45 -19.13 26.87
C ARG A 661 42.08 -17.66 26.70
N VAL A 662 40.80 -17.35 26.56
CA VAL A 662 40.33 -16.02 26.12
C VAL A 662 39.33 -15.38 27.09
N ILE A 663 38.75 -16.16 28.01
CA ILE A 663 37.90 -15.60 29.07
C ILE A 663 38.72 -14.62 29.91
N THR A 664 38.15 -13.45 30.19
CA THR A 664 38.83 -12.37 30.91
C THR A 664 37.92 -11.79 31.97
N ASN A 665 38.51 -11.18 33.00
CA ASN A 665 37.82 -10.35 33.98
C ASN A 665 38.10 -8.84 33.76
N GLY A 666 38.71 -8.48 32.63
CA GLY A 666 39.15 -7.11 32.29
C GLY A 666 40.54 -6.74 32.81
N LYS A 667 41.12 -7.53 33.72
CA LYS A 667 42.47 -7.34 34.29
C LYS A 667 43.44 -8.45 33.86
N GLU A 668 42.96 -9.69 33.90
CA GLU A 668 43.66 -10.91 33.52
C GLU A 668 42.90 -11.61 32.38
N THR A 669 43.64 -12.28 31.49
CA THR A 669 43.08 -13.07 30.39
C THR A 669 43.55 -14.50 30.49
N GLY A 670 42.61 -15.43 30.39
CA GLY A 670 42.82 -16.85 30.55
C GLY A 670 42.41 -17.37 31.92
N MET A 671 41.94 -18.60 31.96
CA MET A 671 41.55 -19.34 33.16
C MET A 671 41.74 -20.83 32.91
N SER A 672 42.22 -21.60 33.88
CA SER A 672 42.27 -23.06 33.75
C SER A 672 40.87 -23.66 33.69
N HIS A 673 40.72 -24.87 33.14
CA HIS A 673 39.41 -25.51 33.11
C HIS A 673 38.88 -25.83 34.53
N GLU A 674 39.76 -26.10 35.49
CA GLU A 674 39.41 -26.38 36.88
C GLU A 674 38.83 -25.13 37.54
N GLU A 675 39.51 -23.99 37.40
CA GLU A 675 39.03 -22.68 37.89
C GLU A 675 37.71 -22.28 37.21
N PHE A 676 37.55 -22.54 35.92
CA PHE A 676 36.31 -22.24 35.23
C PHE A 676 35.14 -23.04 35.82
N TRP A 677 35.29 -24.35 35.97
CA TRP A 677 34.22 -25.19 36.49
C TRP A 677 34.04 -25.09 38.01
N SER A 678 34.99 -24.51 38.75
CA SER A 678 34.77 -24.13 40.15
C SER A 678 33.96 -22.84 40.27
N ILE A 679 33.98 -21.95 39.27
CA ILE A 679 33.25 -20.66 39.25
C ILE A 679 31.89 -20.76 38.55
N TYR A 680 31.77 -21.55 37.48
CA TYR A 680 30.57 -21.66 36.64
C TYR A 680 29.81 -22.97 36.86
N GLU A 681 28.48 -22.86 36.97
CA GLU A 681 27.56 -23.99 37.07
C GLU A 681 26.49 -23.97 35.98
N LEU A 682 25.88 -25.13 35.68
CA LEU A 682 24.82 -25.21 34.68
C LEU A 682 23.59 -24.42 35.16
N GLU A 683 23.16 -23.43 34.37
CA GLU A 683 21.95 -22.65 34.65
C GLU A 683 20.74 -23.23 33.90
N LYS A 684 20.85 -23.39 32.57
CA LYS A 684 19.77 -23.92 31.73
C LYS A 684 20.24 -24.43 30.38
N ALA A 685 19.36 -25.18 29.70
CA ALA A 685 19.50 -25.55 28.29
C ALA A 685 18.15 -25.42 27.57
N GLU A 686 18.18 -24.90 26.34
CA GLU A 686 17.01 -24.62 25.52
C GLU A 686 17.30 -24.77 24.02
N VAL A 687 16.25 -25.01 23.24
CA VAL A 687 16.31 -25.07 21.77
C VAL A 687 15.20 -24.19 21.22
N THR A 688 15.52 -23.35 20.24
CA THR A 688 14.52 -22.64 19.45
C THR A 688 14.49 -23.16 18.03
N LYS A 689 13.29 -23.19 17.45
CA LYS A 689 13.02 -23.46 16.04
C LYS A 689 12.45 -22.18 15.44
N ASN A 690 13.13 -21.64 14.43
CA ASN A 690 12.76 -20.37 13.78
C ASN A 690 12.51 -19.23 14.78
N GLY A 691 13.29 -19.18 15.87
CA GLY A 691 13.17 -18.17 16.92
C GLY A 691 12.16 -18.47 18.03
N SER A 692 11.33 -19.52 17.91
CA SER A 692 10.37 -19.93 18.96
C SER A 692 10.86 -21.13 19.77
N ALA A 693 10.55 -21.15 21.07
CA ALA A 693 10.91 -22.28 21.94
C ALA A 693 10.36 -23.62 21.41
N SER A 694 11.16 -24.68 21.50
CA SER A 694 10.83 -26.01 20.98
C SER A 694 11.13 -27.12 21.99
N ASN A 695 10.43 -28.24 21.85
CA ASN A 695 10.60 -29.45 22.67
C ASN A 695 11.66 -30.42 22.11
N ILE A 696 12.45 -29.98 21.12
CA ILE A 696 13.59 -30.76 20.60
C ILE A 696 14.57 -31.07 21.74
N SER A 697 15.19 -32.26 21.70
CA SER A 697 16.19 -32.69 22.67
C SER A 697 17.23 -31.59 22.94
N LYS A 698 17.49 -31.28 24.21
CA LYS A 698 18.34 -30.15 24.61
C LYS A 698 19.83 -30.51 24.59
N PRO A 699 20.73 -29.53 24.34
CA PRO A 699 22.17 -29.75 24.45
C PRO A 699 22.55 -30.18 25.87
N GLN A 700 23.55 -31.05 25.97
CA GLN A 700 23.99 -31.67 27.22
C GLN A 700 25.45 -31.32 27.51
N LEU A 701 25.73 -31.05 28.80
CA LEU A 701 27.10 -30.93 29.31
C LEU A 701 27.59 -32.34 29.69
N ILE A 702 28.60 -32.85 28.98
CA ILE A 702 29.17 -34.17 29.18
C ILE A 702 30.48 -34.02 29.95
N ALA A 703 30.61 -34.74 31.06
CA ALA A 703 31.87 -34.85 31.79
C ALA A 703 32.88 -35.67 30.98
N GLY A 704 34.16 -35.26 30.98
CA GLY A 704 35.22 -36.09 30.42
C GLY A 704 35.43 -37.37 31.25
N VAL A 705 35.98 -38.41 30.64
CA VAL A 705 36.27 -39.70 31.32
C VAL A 705 37.45 -39.54 32.27
N SER A 706 37.22 -39.48 33.59
CA SER A 706 38.06 -40.11 34.63
C SER A 706 37.51 -39.90 36.04
N GLU A 707 37.82 -40.85 36.92
CA GLU A 707 37.47 -40.90 38.36
C GLU A 707 38.24 -39.87 39.23
N GLN A 708 38.94 -38.89 38.64
CA GLN A 708 39.87 -37.98 39.35
C GLN A 708 39.65 -36.48 39.07
N GLY A 709 38.56 -36.07 38.41
CA GLY A 709 38.16 -34.65 38.35
C GLY A 709 38.97 -33.72 37.44
N THR A 710 39.99 -34.23 36.74
CA THR A 710 40.89 -33.44 35.85
C THR A 710 40.46 -33.39 34.38
N ALA A 711 39.37 -34.08 34.00
CA ALA A 711 38.93 -34.16 32.61
C ALA A 711 38.15 -32.92 32.18
N THR A 712 38.57 -32.29 31.08
CA THR A 712 37.84 -31.17 30.46
C THR A 712 36.45 -31.64 30.02
N LYS A 713 35.39 -30.93 30.41
CA LYS A 713 34.02 -31.21 29.97
C LYS A 713 33.87 -30.91 28.47
N LYS A 714 32.74 -31.30 27.86
CA LYS A 714 32.32 -30.86 26.52
C LYS A 714 30.82 -30.65 26.43
N VAL A 715 30.36 -29.91 25.43
CA VAL A 715 28.92 -29.73 25.18
C VAL A 715 28.53 -30.47 23.92
N THR A 716 27.53 -31.35 24.01
CA THR A 716 27.07 -32.14 22.88
C THR A 716 25.58 -31.96 22.63
N TRP A 717 25.15 -32.03 21.39
CA TRP A 717 23.75 -31.95 21.01
C TRP A 717 23.41 -32.98 19.93
N GLN A 718 22.32 -33.70 20.12
CA GLN A 718 21.81 -34.70 19.17
C GLN A 718 20.30 -34.81 19.38
N PHE A 719 19.54 -34.93 18.31
CA PHE A 719 18.08 -35.01 18.35
C PHE A 719 17.55 -35.91 17.22
N LYS A 720 16.30 -36.38 17.36
CA LYS A 720 15.63 -37.13 16.29
C LYS A 720 14.99 -36.18 15.28
N HIS A 721 14.99 -36.55 13.99
CA HIS A 721 14.34 -35.72 12.96
C HIS A 721 12.85 -35.47 13.25
N GLY A 722 12.16 -36.44 13.86
CA GLY A 722 10.77 -36.30 14.28
C GLY A 722 10.49 -35.14 15.24
N GLU A 723 11.43 -34.85 16.13
CA GLU A 723 11.29 -33.79 17.13
C GLU A 723 11.22 -32.40 16.48
N VAL A 724 11.69 -32.25 15.24
CA VAL A 724 11.64 -31.00 14.50
C VAL A 724 10.23 -30.70 13.98
N GLY A 725 9.43 -31.71 13.63
CA GLY A 725 8.12 -31.55 12.99
C GLY A 725 8.19 -30.85 11.62
N ALA A 726 7.07 -30.29 11.15
CA ALA A 726 6.94 -29.65 9.83
C ALA A 726 7.87 -28.44 9.67
N ILE A 727 8.67 -28.39 8.61
CA ILE A 727 9.70 -27.35 8.39
C ILE A 727 9.36 -26.36 7.27
N GLY A 728 8.44 -26.71 6.36
CA GLY A 728 8.08 -25.89 5.22
C GLY A 728 9.20 -25.73 4.17
N ALA A 729 8.88 -25.06 3.07
CA ALA A 729 9.79 -24.92 1.93
C ALA A 729 11.08 -24.13 2.26
N GLY A 730 11.03 -23.23 3.23
CA GLY A 730 12.19 -22.45 3.69
C GLY A 730 13.14 -23.21 4.62
N GLY A 731 12.75 -24.41 5.07
CA GLY A 731 13.47 -25.16 6.10
C GLY A 731 13.27 -24.59 7.52
N ALA A 732 13.93 -25.23 8.48
CA ALA A 732 13.89 -24.83 9.89
C ALA A 732 15.29 -24.51 10.41
N ASN A 733 15.46 -23.32 10.95
CA ASN A 733 16.67 -22.92 11.67
C ASN A 733 16.52 -23.30 13.14
N LEU A 734 17.43 -24.13 13.63
CA LEU A 734 17.48 -24.57 15.00
C LEU A 734 18.65 -23.90 15.72
N VAL A 735 18.36 -23.29 16.87
CA VAL A 735 19.37 -22.72 17.75
C VAL A 735 19.30 -23.41 19.10
N ALA A 736 20.26 -24.28 19.38
CA ALA A 736 20.39 -24.93 20.68
C ALA A 736 21.38 -24.15 21.55
N THR A 737 20.97 -23.77 22.76
CA THR A 737 21.78 -23.00 23.70
C THR A 737 21.88 -23.71 25.04
N LEU A 738 23.10 -23.91 25.54
CA LEU A 738 23.39 -24.31 26.92
C LEU A 738 24.06 -23.14 27.64
N VAL A 739 23.57 -22.78 28.82
CA VAL A 739 24.04 -21.62 29.58
C VAL A 739 24.63 -22.07 30.90
N VAL A 740 25.83 -21.58 31.21
CA VAL A 740 26.45 -21.72 32.52
C VAL A 740 26.58 -20.35 33.17
N LYS A 741 26.38 -20.28 34.49
CA LYS A 741 26.33 -19.04 35.28
C LYS A 741 27.49 -19.00 36.28
N ASN A 742 28.12 -17.83 36.39
CA ASN A 742 29.10 -17.54 37.42
C ASN A 742 28.41 -17.44 38.78
N LYS A 743 28.77 -18.32 39.71
CA LYS A 743 28.16 -18.41 41.05
C LYS A 743 28.81 -17.48 42.08
N LEU A 744 29.95 -16.86 41.76
CA LEU A 744 30.67 -15.96 42.66
C LEU A 744 30.30 -14.50 42.39
N ALA A 745 29.68 -13.84 43.38
CA ALA A 745 29.34 -12.42 43.31
C ALA A 745 30.58 -11.51 43.22
N SER A 746 31.69 -11.92 43.84
CA SER A 746 32.97 -11.19 43.87
C SER A 746 33.85 -11.39 42.62
N SER A 747 33.45 -12.28 41.73
CA SER A 747 34.18 -12.56 40.49
C SER A 747 33.81 -11.55 39.41
N GLU A 748 34.79 -10.88 38.81
CA GLU A 748 34.61 -9.90 37.73
C GLU A 748 34.49 -10.57 36.33
N TYR A 749 34.63 -11.89 36.26
CA TYR A 749 34.40 -12.69 35.05
C TYR A 749 32.93 -12.66 34.60
N PRO A 750 32.64 -12.99 33.32
CA PRO A 750 31.28 -12.91 32.75
C PRO A 750 30.20 -13.51 33.65
N GLN A 751 29.01 -12.91 33.71
CA GLN A 751 27.92 -13.48 34.51
C GLN A 751 27.47 -14.83 33.95
N ARG A 752 27.49 -14.97 32.62
CA ARG A 752 27.12 -16.20 31.90
C ARG A 752 28.06 -16.48 30.73
N VAL A 753 28.15 -17.77 30.41
CA VAL A 753 28.75 -18.26 29.17
C VAL A 753 27.70 -19.09 28.43
N PHE A 754 27.48 -18.77 27.16
CA PHE A 754 26.46 -19.36 26.30
C PHE A 754 27.12 -20.25 25.25
N PHE A 755 26.84 -21.55 25.28
CA PHE A 755 27.25 -22.51 24.26
C PHE A 755 26.13 -22.66 23.23
N LYS A 756 26.36 -22.20 21.99
CA LYS A 756 25.36 -22.16 20.93
C LYS A 756 25.70 -23.09 19.77
N PHE A 757 24.69 -23.84 19.30
CA PHE A 757 24.70 -24.58 18.04
C PHE A 757 23.69 -23.96 17.10
N ASN A 758 24.09 -23.67 15.86
CA ASN A 758 23.20 -23.17 14.82
C ASN A 758 23.14 -24.22 13.72
N VAL A 759 21.98 -24.84 13.53
CA VAL A 759 21.81 -25.95 12.59
C VAL A 759 20.55 -25.73 11.76
N LYS A 760 20.65 -25.90 10.45
CA LYS A 760 19.51 -25.75 9.55
C LYS A 760 19.03 -27.10 9.05
N VAL A 761 17.72 -27.30 9.05
CA VAL A 761 17.06 -28.51 8.54
C VAL A 761 16.30 -28.16 7.28
N VAL A 762 16.51 -28.89 6.19
CA VAL A 762 15.92 -28.66 4.86
C VAL A 762 15.13 -29.88 4.39
N LEU A 763 14.16 -29.65 3.50
CA LEU A 763 13.38 -30.73 2.88
C LEU A 763 14.27 -31.57 1.94
N PRO A 764 14.02 -32.88 1.84
CA PRO A 764 14.73 -33.73 0.88
C PRO A 764 14.44 -33.30 -0.56
N GLN A 765 15.49 -33.29 -1.38
CA GLN A 765 15.39 -33.01 -2.81
C GLN A 765 15.09 -34.30 -3.57
N PHE A 766 14.06 -34.29 -4.42
CA PHE A 766 13.68 -35.43 -5.24
C PHE A 766 14.15 -35.26 -6.68
N THR A 767 14.21 -36.35 -7.43
CA THR A 767 14.31 -36.32 -8.90
C THR A 767 13.09 -36.99 -9.52
N LEU A 768 12.55 -36.39 -10.58
CA LEU A 768 11.46 -36.97 -11.37
C LEU A 768 11.97 -37.28 -12.77
N ASN A 769 12.08 -38.57 -13.09
CA ASN A 769 12.28 -39.02 -14.46
C ASN A 769 10.90 -39.35 -15.06
N LYS A 770 10.44 -38.52 -15.99
CA LYS A 770 9.16 -38.74 -16.68
C LYS A 770 9.29 -38.61 -18.19
N LYS A 771 8.46 -39.37 -18.91
CA LYS A 771 8.24 -39.25 -20.35
C LYS A 771 6.76 -39.40 -20.65
N GLU A 772 6.12 -38.35 -21.11
CA GLU A 772 4.71 -38.32 -21.52
C GLU A 772 4.43 -39.40 -22.58
N ASN A 773 3.25 -40.00 -22.52
CA ASN A 773 2.82 -41.02 -23.47
C ASN A 773 2.09 -40.38 -24.65
N ASP A 774 2.74 -40.31 -25.82
CA ASP A 774 2.23 -39.71 -27.06
C ASP A 774 0.81 -40.16 -27.45
N LEU A 775 0.44 -41.41 -27.14
CA LEU A 775 -0.88 -41.94 -27.49
C LEU A 775 -2.00 -41.23 -26.75
N TYR A 776 -1.77 -40.84 -25.51
CA TYR A 776 -2.82 -40.34 -24.63
C TYR A 776 -2.74 -38.85 -24.39
N TRP A 777 -1.63 -38.19 -24.71
CA TRP A 777 -1.57 -36.74 -24.57
C TRP A 777 -2.08 -36.00 -25.80
N GLU A 778 -2.76 -34.90 -25.54
CA GLU A 778 -3.00 -33.83 -26.49
C GLU A 778 -1.72 -33.00 -26.64
N LYS A 779 -1.40 -32.63 -27.88
CA LYS A 779 -0.27 -31.76 -28.20
C LYS A 779 -0.74 -30.46 -28.82
N ASP A 780 -0.12 -29.37 -28.42
CA ASP A 780 -0.14 -28.10 -29.14
C ASP A 780 1.27 -27.87 -29.71
N GLY A 781 1.40 -28.03 -31.03
CA GLY A 781 2.71 -28.18 -31.69
C GLY A 781 3.49 -29.38 -31.12
N ASP A 782 4.69 -29.13 -30.59
CA ASP A 782 5.55 -30.14 -29.95
C ASP A 782 5.32 -30.29 -28.43
N THR A 783 4.42 -29.49 -27.84
CA THR A 783 4.22 -29.43 -26.38
C THR A 783 3.03 -30.30 -25.95
N TYR A 784 3.23 -31.15 -24.95
CA TYR A 784 2.14 -31.88 -24.31
C TYR A 784 1.31 -30.96 -23.42
N VAL A 785 0.01 -30.86 -23.69
CA VAL A 785 -0.88 -29.90 -23.00
C VAL A 785 -1.85 -30.55 -22.02
N ALA A 786 -2.40 -31.72 -22.34
CA ALA A 786 -3.29 -32.44 -21.43
C ALA A 786 -3.34 -33.96 -21.71
N TYR A 787 -3.48 -34.75 -20.65
CA TYR A 787 -3.77 -36.18 -20.73
C TYR A 787 -5.25 -36.40 -21.13
N ARG A 788 -5.50 -37.04 -22.27
CA ARG A 788 -6.84 -37.29 -22.81
C ARG A 788 -7.46 -38.52 -22.17
N VAL A 789 -8.65 -38.35 -21.62
CA VAL A 789 -9.46 -39.44 -21.06
C VAL A 789 -10.77 -39.53 -21.83
N ASN A 790 -10.99 -40.65 -22.50
CA ASN A 790 -12.18 -40.96 -23.30
C ASN A 790 -12.98 -42.09 -22.64
N VAL A 791 -14.21 -42.30 -23.09
CA VAL A 791 -14.93 -43.55 -22.80
C VAL A 791 -14.30 -44.71 -23.57
N ALA A 792 -14.53 -45.95 -23.10
CA ALA A 792 -14.07 -47.15 -23.80
C ALA A 792 -14.60 -47.21 -25.23
N VAL A 793 -13.87 -47.92 -26.10
CA VAL A 793 -14.34 -48.25 -27.45
C VAL A 793 -15.42 -49.32 -27.36
N PRO A 794 -16.62 -49.13 -27.96
CA PRO A 794 -17.63 -50.17 -28.07
C PRO A 794 -17.03 -51.44 -28.70
N GLN A 795 -17.24 -52.60 -28.08
CA GLN A 795 -16.68 -53.87 -28.58
C GLN A 795 -17.46 -54.42 -29.78
N THR A 796 -18.76 -54.11 -29.84
CA THR A 796 -19.70 -54.50 -30.89
C THR A 796 -20.59 -53.31 -31.28
N PRO A 797 -21.21 -53.30 -32.47
CA PRO A 797 -22.19 -52.28 -32.85
C PRO A 797 -23.34 -52.12 -31.84
N GLU A 798 -23.68 -53.17 -31.10
CA GLU A 798 -24.79 -53.25 -30.13
C GLU A 798 -24.33 -53.21 -28.65
N SER A 799 -23.11 -52.75 -28.37
CA SER A 799 -22.62 -52.67 -26.98
C SER A 799 -23.54 -51.80 -26.09
N PRO A 800 -23.76 -52.15 -24.81
CA PRO A 800 -24.76 -51.51 -23.96
C PRO A 800 -24.31 -50.15 -23.39
N ALA A 801 -25.28 -49.29 -23.06
CA ALA A 801 -25.06 -47.95 -22.51
C ALA A 801 -24.25 -47.90 -21.19
N GLU A 802 -24.31 -48.97 -20.40
CA GLU A 802 -23.62 -49.09 -19.11
C GLU A 802 -22.10 -49.17 -19.26
N GLU A 803 -21.61 -49.66 -20.41
CA GLU A 803 -20.17 -49.78 -20.69
C GLU A 803 -19.54 -48.46 -21.16
N CYS A 804 -20.35 -47.47 -21.54
CA CYS A 804 -19.89 -46.15 -21.92
C CYS A 804 -19.57 -45.32 -20.67
N VAL A 805 -18.39 -45.60 -20.08
CA VAL A 805 -17.87 -44.96 -18.85
C VAL A 805 -16.47 -44.36 -19.05
N PHE A 806 -16.21 -43.23 -18.42
CA PHE A 806 -14.86 -42.68 -18.28
C PHE A 806 -14.17 -43.38 -17.11
N LYS A 807 -13.22 -44.25 -17.40
CA LYS A 807 -12.41 -44.93 -16.39
C LYS A 807 -11.03 -45.21 -16.97
N ARG A 808 -10.01 -44.49 -16.50
CA ARG A 808 -8.65 -44.60 -17.03
C ARG A 808 -7.61 -44.46 -15.91
N SER A 809 -6.50 -45.17 -16.02
CA SER A 809 -5.39 -44.97 -15.08
C SER A 809 -4.63 -43.72 -15.45
N ILE A 810 -4.30 -42.87 -14.47
CA ILE A 810 -3.47 -41.69 -14.67
C ILE A 810 -1.98 -42.07 -14.86
N LEU A 811 -1.60 -43.30 -14.53
CA LEU A 811 -0.22 -43.78 -14.75
C LEU A 811 0.09 -43.95 -16.23
N GLU A 812 -0.92 -44.24 -17.06
CA GLU A 812 -0.76 -44.37 -18.52
C GLU A 812 -0.45 -43.03 -19.19
N ALA A 813 -0.61 -41.90 -18.49
CA ALA A 813 -0.17 -40.59 -18.96
C ALA A 813 1.33 -40.59 -19.27
N TYR A 814 2.13 -41.45 -18.66
CA TYR A 814 3.56 -41.47 -18.88
C TYR A 814 4.03 -42.87 -19.29
N SER A 815 4.89 -42.93 -20.30
CA SER A 815 5.59 -44.16 -20.70
C SER A 815 6.76 -44.50 -19.76
N THR A 816 7.25 -43.50 -19.02
CA THR A 816 8.20 -43.64 -17.92
C THR A 816 7.84 -42.64 -16.84
N TYR A 817 7.76 -43.06 -15.59
CA TYR A 817 7.44 -42.17 -14.47
C TYR A 817 8.03 -42.72 -13.17
N GLN A 818 9.17 -42.15 -12.76
CA GLN A 818 9.90 -42.58 -11.57
C GLN A 818 10.29 -41.37 -10.74
N VAL A 819 9.80 -41.34 -9.50
CA VAL A 819 10.19 -40.36 -8.48
C VAL A 819 11.23 -41.03 -7.60
N ASN A 820 12.43 -40.47 -7.53
CA ASN A 820 13.46 -40.95 -6.62
C ASN A 820 13.62 -39.94 -5.47
N MET A 821 13.26 -40.40 -4.27
CA MET A 821 13.55 -39.70 -3.01
C MET A 821 14.94 -40.08 -2.49
N PRO A 822 15.62 -39.22 -1.73
CA PRO A 822 16.88 -39.56 -1.07
C PRO A 822 16.75 -40.78 -0.15
N ALA A 823 17.84 -41.53 0.00
CA ALA A 823 17.88 -42.67 0.92
C ALA A 823 17.60 -42.24 2.36
N GLY A 824 16.71 -42.97 3.05
CA GLY A 824 16.31 -42.66 4.43
C GLY A 824 15.22 -41.58 4.56
N THR A 825 14.58 -41.18 3.46
CA THR A 825 13.36 -40.37 3.46
C THR A 825 12.13 -41.27 3.62
N CYS A 826 11.34 -41.05 4.68
CA CYS A 826 10.06 -41.73 4.90
C CYS A 826 8.93 -40.85 4.38
N THR A 827 8.16 -41.36 3.44
CA THR A 827 7.09 -40.65 2.76
C THR A 827 5.92 -41.55 2.44
N GLU A 828 4.73 -40.96 2.39
CA GLU A 828 3.52 -41.56 1.81
C GLU A 828 3.16 -40.78 0.55
N ASP A 829 3.08 -41.46 -0.60
CA ASP A 829 2.67 -40.82 -1.86
C ASP A 829 1.17 -40.94 -2.10
N LYS A 830 0.60 -39.93 -2.75
CA LYS A 830 -0.79 -39.93 -3.20
C LYS A 830 -0.96 -39.05 -4.44
N TYR A 831 -1.98 -39.36 -5.22
CA TYR A 831 -2.48 -38.45 -6.25
C TYR A 831 -3.74 -37.74 -5.76
N GLU A 832 -3.91 -36.49 -6.17
CA GLU A 832 -5.03 -35.66 -5.76
C GLU A 832 -5.50 -34.77 -6.92
N ILE A 833 -6.82 -34.66 -7.10
CA ILE A 833 -7.38 -33.63 -7.99
C ILE A 833 -7.34 -32.31 -7.23
N ILE A 834 -6.53 -31.37 -7.71
CA ILE A 834 -6.35 -30.08 -7.04
C ILE A 834 -7.20 -28.97 -7.68
N ARG A 835 -7.74 -29.20 -8.89
CA ARG A 835 -8.57 -28.22 -9.61
C ARG A 835 -9.41 -28.88 -10.69
N THR A 836 -10.56 -28.30 -11.03
CA THR A 836 -11.35 -28.65 -12.22
C THR A 836 -11.69 -27.39 -13.01
N TYR A 837 -11.96 -27.55 -14.32
CA TYR A 837 -12.33 -26.47 -15.23
C TYR A 837 -13.61 -26.82 -15.97
N ASN A 838 -14.54 -25.87 -16.03
CA ASN A 838 -15.78 -25.97 -16.80
C ASN A 838 -15.70 -24.97 -17.97
N ASN A 839 -15.68 -25.48 -19.20
CA ASN A 839 -15.56 -24.66 -20.41
C ASN A 839 -14.35 -23.70 -20.38
N GLY A 840 -13.21 -24.19 -19.88
CA GLY A 840 -11.96 -23.42 -19.75
C GLY A 840 -11.89 -22.47 -18.54
N THR A 841 -12.92 -22.41 -17.69
CA THR A 841 -12.91 -21.58 -16.47
C THR A 841 -12.72 -22.44 -15.23
N PRO A 842 -11.79 -22.11 -14.32
CA PRO A 842 -11.58 -22.90 -13.09
C PRO A 842 -12.82 -22.84 -12.19
N THR A 843 -13.18 -23.98 -11.62
CA THR A 843 -14.28 -24.08 -10.65
C THR A 843 -13.83 -23.63 -9.26
N SER A 844 -14.75 -23.11 -8.45
CA SER A 844 -14.46 -22.65 -7.08
C SER A 844 -14.05 -23.77 -6.13
N THR A 845 -14.56 -24.98 -6.36
CA THR A 845 -14.15 -26.22 -5.70
C THR A 845 -13.99 -27.32 -6.75
N VAL A 846 -13.25 -28.37 -6.43
CA VAL A 846 -13.16 -29.56 -7.30
C VAL A 846 -14.56 -30.14 -7.49
N MET A 847 -14.97 -30.29 -8.75
CA MET A 847 -16.30 -30.76 -9.10
C MET A 847 -16.51 -32.19 -8.59
N ALA A 848 -17.51 -32.39 -7.72
CA ALA A 848 -17.73 -33.67 -7.01
C ALA A 848 -17.91 -34.91 -7.92
N GLY A 849 -18.37 -34.71 -9.16
CA GLY A 849 -18.51 -35.78 -10.14
C GLY A 849 -17.21 -36.18 -10.85
N VAL A 850 -16.10 -35.46 -10.65
CA VAL A 850 -14.76 -35.85 -11.14
C VAL A 850 -14.05 -36.58 -10.01
N LYS A 851 -13.85 -37.89 -10.18
CA LYS A 851 -13.37 -38.78 -9.12
C LYS A 851 -11.99 -39.33 -9.44
N LEU A 852 -11.16 -39.43 -8.41
CA LEU A 852 -9.87 -40.13 -8.46
C LEU A 852 -9.84 -41.16 -7.33
N ASP A 853 -9.85 -42.43 -7.70
CA ASP A 853 -9.77 -43.56 -6.77
C ASP A 853 -8.40 -44.24 -6.93
N GLY A 854 -7.49 -43.96 -6.00
CA GLY A 854 -6.06 -44.27 -6.13
C GLY A 854 -5.44 -43.60 -7.36
N VAL A 855 -5.30 -44.36 -8.44
CA VAL A 855 -4.77 -43.90 -9.74
C VAL A 855 -5.81 -43.91 -10.86
N ILE A 856 -7.07 -44.27 -10.57
CA ILE A 856 -8.11 -44.35 -11.58
C ILE A 856 -8.91 -43.04 -11.58
N ILE A 857 -8.79 -42.27 -12.67
CA ILE A 857 -9.62 -41.09 -12.88
C ILE A 857 -10.91 -41.49 -13.62
N SER A 858 -12.03 -40.99 -13.13
CA SER A 858 -13.36 -41.31 -13.67
C SER A 858 -14.34 -40.15 -13.54
N LEU A 859 -15.40 -40.20 -14.34
CA LEU A 859 -16.52 -39.26 -14.29
C LEU A 859 -17.79 -39.96 -13.80
N ASP A 860 -18.54 -39.28 -12.95
CA ASP A 860 -19.86 -39.74 -12.50
C ASP A 860 -20.93 -39.43 -13.55
N LYS A 861 -21.43 -40.48 -14.22
CA LYS A 861 -22.46 -40.39 -15.27
C LYS A 861 -23.80 -39.86 -14.76
N SER A 862 -24.04 -39.85 -13.44
CA SER A 862 -25.27 -39.28 -12.86
C SER A 862 -25.17 -37.78 -12.55
N ASN A 863 -23.97 -37.20 -12.61
CA ASN A 863 -23.75 -35.82 -12.18
C ASN A 863 -24.04 -34.80 -13.29
N GLU A 864 -25.08 -33.98 -13.11
CA GLU A 864 -25.51 -33.01 -14.12
C GLU A 864 -24.49 -31.90 -14.41
N ALA A 865 -23.67 -31.50 -13.42
CA ALA A 865 -22.62 -30.51 -13.63
C ALA A 865 -21.49 -31.07 -14.52
N VAL A 866 -21.14 -32.35 -14.34
CA VAL A 866 -20.20 -33.07 -15.20
C VAL A 866 -20.74 -33.15 -16.62
N LYS A 867 -21.99 -33.60 -16.81
CA LYS A 867 -22.62 -33.69 -18.14
C LYS A 867 -22.61 -32.33 -18.85
N LYS A 868 -22.97 -31.26 -18.15
CA LYS A 868 -22.97 -29.91 -18.72
C LYS A 868 -21.58 -29.42 -19.11
N ALA A 869 -20.58 -29.62 -18.23
CA ALA A 869 -19.20 -29.19 -18.50
C ALA A 869 -18.56 -30.00 -19.64
N LEU A 870 -18.76 -31.32 -19.65
CA LEU A 870 -18.25 -32.23 -20.67
C LEU A 870 -18.75 -31.87 -22.08
N ASN A 871 -20.01 -31.43 -22.19
CA ASN A 871 -20.61 -31.06 -23.48
C ASN A 871 -20.43 -29.59 -23.88
N SER A 872 -19.69 -28.80 -23.08
CA SER A 872 -19.36 -27.42 -23.41
C SER A 872 -18.31 -27.32 -24.52
N SER A 873 -18.13 -26.12 -25.09
CA SER A 873 -17.20 -25.90 -26.22
C SER A 873 -15.74 -26.25 -25.92
N LYS A 874 -15.26 -26.02 -24.69
CA LYS A 874 -13.89 -26.34 -24.25
C LYS A 874 -13.85 -27.58 -23.34
N GLY A 875 -14.98 -28.27 -23.19
CA GLY A 875 -15.07 -29.50 -22.39
C GLY A 875 -14.85 -29.34 -20.89
N LEU A 876 -14.66 -30.48 -20.23
CA LEU A 876 -14.36 -30.63 -18.81
C LEU A 876 -12.89 -31.01 -18.65
N GLN A 877 -12.18 -30.35 -17.73
CA GLN A 877 -10.78 -30.64 -17.45
C GLN A 877 -10.52 -30.71 -15.93
N ALA A 878 -9.44 -31.39 -15.53
CA ALA A 878 -9.02 -31.53 -14.14
C ALA A 878 -7.49 -31.46 -14.04
N VAL A 879 -6.95 -30.85 -12.98
CA VAL A 879 -5.51 -30.88 -12.68
C VAL A 879 -5.26 -31.91 -11.59
N VAL A 880 -4.40 -32.88 -11.89
CA VAL A 880 -3.98 -33.93 -10.96
C VAL A 880 -2.56 -33.63 -10.49
N ALA A 881 -2.36 -33.64 -9.18
CA ALA A 881 -1.07 -33.48 -8.54
C ALA A 881 -0.61 -34.81 -7.92
N HIS A 882 0.64 -35.18 -8.16
CA HIS A 882 1.33 -36.24 -7.45
C HIS A 882 2.08 -35.64 -6.26
N LYS A 883 1.79 -36.10 -5.05
CA LYS A 883 2.27 -35.52 -3.80
C LYS A 883 2.86 -36.58 -2.89
N TYR A 884 3.96 -36.25 -2.23
CA TYR A 884 4.59 -37.04 -1.18
C TYR A 884 4.43 -36.31 0.14
N LYS A 885 3.80 -36.95 1.12
CA LYS A 885 3.70 -36.44 2.49
C LYS A 885 4.85 -37.04 3.31
N LEU A 886 5.66 -36.19 3.92
CA LEU A 886 6.68 -36.61 4.87
C LEU A 886 6.06 -36.86 6.25
N ASN A 887 6.74 -37.67 7.08
CA ASN A 887 6.34 -37.85 8.48
C ASN A 887 6.37 -36.55 9.29
N SER A 888 7.14 -35.54 8.86
CA SER A 888 7.10 -34.19 9.46
C SER A 888 5.73 -33.52 9.33
N GLY A 889 4.90 -33.97 8.40
CA GLY A 889 3.65 -33.32 7.98
C GLY A 889 3.79 -32.46 6.72
N ASP A 890 5.02 -32.18 6.26
CA ASP A 890 5.27 -31.44 5.02
C ASP A 890 4.83 -32.23 3.79
N VAL A 891 4.39 -31.53 2.74
CA VAL A 891 3.92 -32.13 1.48
C VAL A 891 4.78 -31.61 0.34
N ILE A 892 5.40 -32.53 -0.41
CA ILE A 892 6.17 -32.27 -1.63
C ILE A 892 5.29 -32.63 -2.84
N THR A 893 4.90 -31.64 -3.64
CA THR A 893 4.29 -31.90 -4.95
C THR A 893 5.40 -32.19 -5.96
N VAL A 894 5.41 -33.40 -6.52
CA VAL A 894 6.48 -33.83 -7.43
C VAL A 894 6.11 -33.64 -8.90
N ASN A 895 4.82 -33.60 -9.23
CA ASN A 895 4.34 -33.36 -10.59
C ASN A 895 2.89 -32.86 -10.56
N GLU A 896 2.54 -31.99 -11.51
CA GLU A 896 1.16 -31.59 -11.79
C GLU A 896 0.90 -31.70 -13.28
N PHE A 897 -0.28 -32.21 -13.66
CA PHE A 897 -0.67 -32.30 -15.06
C PHE A 897 -2.17 -32.15 -15.26
N MET A 898 -2.54 -31.61 -16.42
CA MET A 898 -3.93 -31.44 -16.83
C MET A 898 -4.46 -32.76 -17.43
N VAL A 899 -5.71 -33.07 -17.12
CA VAL A 899 -6.51 -34.12 -17.73
C VAL A 899 -7.67 -33.46 -18.46
N THR A 900 -7.83 -33.76 -19.75
CA THR A 900 -8.97 -33.31 -20.55
C THR A 900 -9.88 -34.51 -20.82
N PHE A 901 -11.17 -34.37 -20.49
CA PHE A 901 -12.16 -35.40 -20.77
C PHE A 901 -12.78 -35.16 -22.16
N ILE A 902 -12.64 -36.14 -23.05
CA ILE A 902 -13.13 -36.02 -24.43
C ILE A 902 -14.60 -36.44 -24.47
N ARG A 903 -15.43 -35.53 -24.99
CA ARG A 903 -16.86 -35.74 -25.14
C ARG A 903 -17.15 -36.99 -26.01
N PRO A 904 -18.01 -37.93 -25.58
CA PRO A 904 -18.22 -39.19 -26.28
C PRO A 904 -18.95 -39.08 -27.64
N VAL A 905 -19.85 -38.09 -27.79
CA VAL A 905 -20.67 -37.90 -29.00
C VAL A 905 -20.56 -36.47 -29.53
N ASN A 906 -20.42 -36.36 -30.83
CA ASN A 906 -20.45 -35.11 -31.59
C ASN A 906 -21.70 -35.06 -32.48
N LEU A 907 -22.40 -33.92 -32.45
CA LEU A 907 -23.46 -33.58 -33.40
C LEU A 907 -22.83 -32.74 -34.52
N ASN A 908 -22.87 -33.24 -35.75
CA ASN A 908 -22.27 -32.58 -36.90
C ASN A 908 -23.38 -32.19 -37.87
N MET A 909 -23.63 -30.88 -38.03
CA MET A 909 -24.60 -30.40 -39.00
C MET A 909 -23.97 -30.36 -40.41
N PRO A 910 -24.70 -30.78 -41.46
CA PRO A 910 -24.18 -30.74 -42.82
C PRO A 910 -23.99 -29.30 -43.30
N GLY A 911 -22.95 -29.07 -44.08
CA GLY A 911 -22.73 -27.82 -44.82
C GLY A 911 -23.40 -27.87 -46.19
N GLY A 912 -23.76 -26.71 -46.73
CA GLY A 912 -24.33 -26.60 -48.08
C GLY A 912 -25.82 -26.91 -48.19
N VAL A 913 -26.56 -26.91 -47.07
CA VAL A 913 -28.02 -26.99 -47.06
C VAL A 913 -28.58 -25.68 -47.62
N GLU A 914 -29.37 -25.75 -48.70
CA GLU A 914 -29.94 -24.59 -49.37
C GLU A 914 -31.47 -24.67 -49.45
N VAL A 915 -32.13 -23.51 -49.44
CA VAL A 915 -33.57 -23.34 -49.69
C VAL A 915 -33.80 -22.12 -50.60
N THR A 916 -34.95 -22.06 -51.26
CA THR A 916 -35.36 -20.96 -52.13
C THR A 916 -36.39 -20.09 -51.43
N ASP A 917 -36.21 -18.76 -51.49
CA ASP A 917 -37.15 -17.79 -50.94
C ASP A 917 -38.45 -17.70 -51.77
N ALA A 918 -39.54 -17.18 -51.18
CA ALA A 918 -40.82 -16.96 -51.86
C ALA A 918 -41.45 -18.20 -52.57
N VAL A 919 -41.16 -19.42 -52.10
CA VAL A 919 -41.81 -20.65 -52.56
C VAL A 919 -43.18 -20.81 -51.88
N ASP A 920 -44.24 -21.03 -52.66
CA ASP A 920 -45.60 -21.24 -52.15
C ASP A 920 -45.66 -22.56 -51.38
N GLY A 921 -46.07 -22.52 -50.11
CA GLY A 921 -46.02 -23.67 -49.20
C GLY A 921 -44.64 -23.93 -48.57
N GLY A 922 -43.65 -23.08 -48.83
CA GLY A 922 -42.29 -23.15 -48.29
C GLY A 922 -41.36 -24.14 -49.00
N ASP A 923 -40.06 -24.00 -48.76
CA ASP A 923 -39.01 -24.92 -49.23
C ASP A 923 -38.38 -25.66 -48.04
N VAL A 924 -37.90 -26.88 -48.25
CA VAL A 924 -37.50 -27.80 -47.17
C VAL A 924 -36.00 -28.05 -47.20
N ALA A 925 -35.34 -27.71 -46.10
CA ALA A 925 -33.94 -28.05 -45.84
C ALA A 925 -33.86 -29.42 -45.15
N ASP A 926 -33.30 -30.42 -45.84
CA ASP A 926 -32.96 -31.73 -45.26
C ASP A 926 -31.52 -31.71 -44.72
N PHE A 927 -31.35 -32.03 -43.44
CA PHE A 927 -30.06 -32.13 -42.79
C PHE A 927 -29.68 -33.56 -42.38
N GLN A 928 -30.42 -34.57 -42.86
CA GLN A 928 -30.10 -35.97 -42.63
C GLN A 928 -28.91 -36.42 -43.47
N HIS A 929 -27.86 -36.94 -42.81
CA HIS A 929 -26.74 -37.56 -43.50
C HIS A 929 -26.03 -38.62 -42.65
N ASN A 930 -25.27 -39.50 -43.31
CA ASN A 930 -24.32 -40.39 -42.64
C ASN A 930 -23.22 -39.53 -42.00
N GLY A 931 -23.17 -39.52 -40.67
CA GLY A 931 -22.25 -38.70 -39.89
C GLY A 931 -22.90 -37.54 -39.11
N LEU A 932 -24.23 -37.42 -39.13
CA LEU A 932 -24.96 -36.45 -38.29
C LEU A 932 -24.61 -36.61 -36.80
N LEU A 933 -24.48 -37.86 -36.36
CA LEU A 933 -23.87 -38.21 -35.08
C LEU A 933 -22.59 -39.02 -35.33
N THR A 934 -21.50 -38.63 -34.67
CA THR A 934 -20.25 -39.41 -34.65
C THR A 934 -19.76 -39.56 -33.22
N ASP A 935 -19.06 -40.64 -32.94
CA ASP A 935 -18.38 -40.80 -31.66
C ASP A 935 -17.09 -39.94 -31.57
N TRP A 936 -16.42 -40.01 -30.44
CA TRP A 936 -15.17 -39.30 -30.17
C TRP A 936 -13.99 -39.70 -31.09
N ARG A 937 -14.10 -40.80 -31.83
CA ARG A 937 -13.12 -41.25 -32.85
C ARG A 937 -13.47 -40.74 -34.24
N GLY A 938 -14.68 -40.20 -34.43
CA GLY A 938 -15.22 -39.81 -35.73
C GLY A 938 -16.02 -40.93 -36.42
N GLU A 939 -16.28 -42.06 -35.75
CA GLU A 939 -17.10 -43.13 -36.32
C GLU A 939 -18.58 -42.76 -36.30
N PRO A 940 -19.34 -43.00 -37.39
CA PRO A 940 -20.76 -42.66 -37.45
C PRO A 940 -21.58 -43.51 -36.47
N ILE A 941 -22.45 -42.84 -35.72
CA ILE A 941 -23.45 -43.46 -34.85
C ILE A 941 -24.78 -43.48 -35.62
N VAL A 942 -25.34 -44.68 -35.80
CA VAL A 942 -26.50 -44.89 -36.69
C VAL A 942 -27.65 -45.49 -35.90
N ALA A 943 -28.83 -44.86 -35.96
CA ALA A 943 -30.03 -45.39 -35.35
C ALA A 943 -30.47 -46.70 -36.02
N PRO A 944 -31.04 -47.65 -35.27
CA PRO A 944 -31.65 -48.83 -35.89
C PRO A 944 -32.88 -48.44 -36.71
N TYR A 945 -33.13 -49.13 -37.82
CA TYR A 945 -34.27 -48.86 -38.69
C TYR A 945 -34.81 -50.14 -39.36
N TRP A 946 -36.03 -50.07 -39.87
CA TRP A 946 -36.63 -51.13 -40.68
C TRP A 946 -36.47 -50.80 -42.16
N GLU A 947 -35.89 -51.72 -42.94
CA GLU A 947 -35.79 -51.61 -44.40
C GLU A 947 -36.72 -52.61 -45.10
N LYS A 948 -37.19 -52.25 -46.30
CA LYS A 948 -38.06 -53.13 -47.11
C LYS A 948 -37.23 -53.90 -48.12
N LEU A 949 -37.15 -55.22 -47.97
CA LEU A 949 -36.35 -56.11 -48.82
C LEU A 949 -37.23 -56.94 -49.78
N ASN A 950 -36.77 -57.06 -51.02
CA ASN A 950 -37.37 -57.91 -52.04
C ASN A 950 -36.82 -59.34 -51.92
N LYS A 951 -37.61 -60.27 -51.37
CA LYS A 951 -37.27 -61.68 -51.28
C LYS A 951 -37.87 -62.45 -52.45
N THR A 952 -37.04 -63.20 -53.16
CA THR A 952 -37.44 -63.99 -54.33
C THR A 952 -37.63 -65.45 -53.93
N VAL A 953 -38.76 -66.06 -54.29
CA VAL A 953 -39.13 -67.46 -54.02
C VAL A 953 -39.48 -68.17 -55.33
N GLY A 954 -38.92 -69.35 -55.55
CA GLY A 954 -39.20 -70.21 -56.70
C GLY A 954 -40.12 -71.38 -56.33
N PHE A 955 -41.00 -71.79 -57.23
CA PHE A 955 -41.86 -72.98 -57.09
C PHE A 955 -42.25 -73.54 -58.48
N TRP A 956 -42.67 -74.81 -58.59
CA TRP A 956 -43.15 -75.40 -59.85
C TRP A 956 -44.63 -75.09 -60.10
N GLU A 957 -44.95 -74.60 -61.29
CA GLU A 957 -46.29 -74.28 -61.81
C GLU A 957 -46.66 -75.23 -62.96
N ASN A 958 -47.86 -75.81 -63.00
CA ASN A 958 -48.26 -76.71 -64.09
C ASN A 958 -48.58 -75.93 -65.38
N THR A 959 -48.22 -76.46 -66.55
CA THR A 959 -48.17 -75.77 -67.86
C THR A 959 -48.64 -76.62 -69.04
N TYR A 960 -49.36 -77.72 -68.81
CA TYR A 960 -49.91 -78.53 -69.90
C TYR A 960 -50.86 -77.71 -70.83
N VAL A 961 -50.70 -77.84 -72.16
CA VAL A 961 -51.55 -77.23 -73.20
C VAL A 961 -51.94 -78.30 -74.24
N PRO A 962 -53.23 -78.49 -74.54
CA PRO A 962 -53.71 -79.63 -75.36
C PRO A 962 -53.66 -79.34 -76.93
N GLN A 963 -53.76 -80.36 -77.84
CA GLN A 963 -53.55 -80.26 -79.33
C GLN A 963 -54.67 -80.85 -80.24
N TYR A 964 -55.00 -80.30 -81.45
CA TYR A 964 -56.24 -80.51 -82.28
C TYR A 964 -56.10 -81.11 -83.77
N ALA A 965 -57.15 -81.71 -84.40
CA ALA A 965 -57.35 -82.53 -85.67
C ALA A 965 -58.57 -82.13 -86.62
N TRP A 966 -58.40 -81.85 -87.95
CA TRP A 966 -59.38 -81.18 -88.91
C TRP A 966 -60.81 -81.78 -89.09
N THR A 967 -61.83 -80.91 -89.18
CA THR A 967 -63.26 -81.19 -89.47
C THR A 967 -63.87 -80.21 -90.51
N GLU A 968 -64.83 -80.60 -91.36
CA GLU A 968 -65.41 -79.79 -92.47
C GLU A 968 -66.41 -78.67 -92.05
N GLY A 969 -66.71 -77.71 -92.94
CA GLY A 969 -67.32 -76.39 -92.63
C GLY A 969 -68.81 -76.32 -92.26
N HIS A 970 -69.19 -75.24 -91.55
CA HIS A 970 -70.50 -75.01 -90.92
C HIS A 970 -70.87 -73.51 -90.78
N TYR A 971 -72.10 -73.15 -90.38
CA TYR A 971 -72.52 -71.76 -90.17
C TYR A 971 -72.09 -71.24 -88.78
N GLU A 972 -71.43 -70.08 -88.69
CA GLU A 972 -71.10 -69.36 -87.45
C GLU A 972 -72.14 -68.30 -87.08
N LEU A 973 -72.26 -68.05 -85.78
CA LEU A 973 -73.25 -67.18 -85.17
C LEU A 973 -72.71 -65.75 -84.99
N VAL A 974 -73.35 -64.78 -85.62
CA VAL A 974 -73.00 -63.34 -85.58
C VAL A 974 -73.62 -62.63 -84.36
N LYS A 975 -74.75 -63.12 -83.82
CA LYS A 975 -75.38 -62.54 -82.62
C LYS A 975 -76.16 -63.57 -81.82
N GLU A 976 -75.80 -63.76 -80.56
CA GLU A 976 -76.37 -64.82 -79.69
C GLU A 976 -77.84 -64.60 -79.33
N ALA A 977 -78.52 -65.73 -79.11
CA ALA A 977 -79.89 -65.74 -78.61
C ALA A 977 -79.93 -65.65 -77.08
N GLU A 978 -80.94 -64.96 -76.55
CA GLU A 978 -81.18 -64.82 -75.10
C GLU A 978 -82.51 -65.45 -74.67
N PHE A 979 -82.55 -65.90 -73.41
CA PHE A 979 -83.65 -66.63 -72.79
C PHE A 979 -84.18 -65.91 -71.53
N SER A 980 -85.51 -65.79 -71.40
CA SER A 980 -86.21 -65.25 -70.22
C SER A 980 -87.11 -66.31 -69.57
N VAL A 981 -86.92 -66.60 -68.27
CA VAL A 981 -87.49 -67.77 -67.55
C VAL A 981 -88.74 -67.42 -66.72
N GLU A 982 -89.81 -68.20 -66.85
CA GLU A 982 -91.09 -68.10 -66.11
C GLU A 982 -91.39 -69.45 -65.39
N THR A 983 -91.77 -69.44 -64.10
CA THR A 983 -92.01 -70.66 -63.29
C THR A 983 -93.49 -70.96 -63.03
N GLY A 984 -93.87 -72.21 -62.74
CA GLY A 984 -95.24 -72.63 -62.43
C GLY A 984 -95.33 -73.85 -61.50
N THR A 985 -96.51 -74.08 -60.91
CA THR A 985 -96.74 -75.19 -59.96
C THR A 985 -97.53 -76.31 -60.63
N VAL A 986 -97.17 -77.58 -60.38
CA VAL A 986 -97.93 -78.76 -60.83
C VAL A 986 -98.44 -79.54 -59.62
N SER A 987 -99.74 -79.83 -59.60
CA SER A 987 -100.38 -80.82 -58.72
C SER A 987 -100.90 -81.97 -59.57
N PHE A 988 -100.66 -83.21 -59.14
CA PHE A 988 -101.28 -84.40 -59.73
C PHE A 988 -101.43 -85.52 -58.70
N THR A 989 -102.42 -86.40 -58.92
CA THR A 989 -102.59 -87.63 -58.15
C THR A 989 -101.77 -88.76 -58.77
N ALA A 990 -100.91 -89.40 -57.99
CA ALA A 990 -100.01 -90.45 -58.49
C ALA A 990 -100.81 -91.68 -58.98
N GLY A 991 -100.75 -91.97 -60.28
CA GLY A 991 -101.48 -93.08 -60.93
C GLY A 991 -100.83 -94.47 -60.82
N VAL A 992 -99.63 -94.54 -60.23
CA VAL A 992 -98.91 -95.76 -59.80
C VAL A 992 -98.06 -95.38 -58.59
N ASN A 993 -97.51 -96.35 -57.86
CA ASN A 993 -96.54 -96.06 -56.80
C ASN A 993 -95.34 -95.29 -57.38
N LEU A 994 -95.16 -94.04 -56.94
CA LEU A 994 -94.11 -93.13 -57.40
C LEU A 994 -93.03 -93.03 -56.32
N THR A 995 -91.75 -93.06 -56.71
CA THR A 995 -90.64 -92.75 -55.79
C THR A 995 -90.14 -91.36 -56.11
N MET A 996 -90.30 -90.44 -55.16
CA MET A 996 -89.76 -89.09 -55.22
C MET A 996 -88.61 -88.96 -54.23
N TYR A 997 -87.87 -87.87 -54.33
CA TYR A 997 -86.68 -87.65 -53.52
C TYR A 997 -86.84 -86.35 -52.74
N THR A 998 -86.66 -86.44 -51.44
CA THR A 998 -86.20 -85.30 -50.64
C THR A 998 -84.71 -85.49 -50.42
N GLY A 999 -84.01 -84.45 -50.03
CA GLY A 999 -82.61 -84.61 -49.72
C GLY A 999 -82.04 -83.42 -49.02
N HIS A 1000 -80.86 -83.62 -48.49
CA HIS A 1000 -80.15 -82.59 -47.80
C HIS A 1000 -78.66 -82.69 -48.05
N ALA A 1001 -78.03 -81.53 -48.09
CA ALA A 1001 -76.60 -81.43 -48.28
C ALA A 1001 -76.03 -80.45 -47.27
N THR A 1002 -74.88 -80.82 -46.71
CA THR A 1002 -74.13 -79.95 -45.81
C THR A 1002 -73.12 -79.17 -46.61
N TYR A 1003 -73.06 -77.86 -46.41
CA TYR A 1003 -72.09 -76.99 -47.02
C TYR A 1003 -71.24 -76.32 -45.94
N LYS A 1004 -69.93 -76.28 -46.15
CA LYS A 1004 -69.01 -75.41 -45.40
C LYS A 1004 -69.22 -74.01 -45.92
N ILE A 1005 -69.66 -73.10 -45.07
CA ILE A 1005 -69.83 -71.68 -45.42
C ILE A 1005 -68.88 -70.86 -44.55
N LYS A 1006 -68.09 -69.99 -45.19
CA LYS A 1006 -67.15 -69.12 -44.49
C LYS A 1006 -67.88 -67.87 -43.99
N LYS A 1007 -67.81 -67.65 -42.68
CA LYS A 1007 -68.30 -66.42 -42.04
C LYS A 1007 -67.13 -65.45 -41.83
N ILE A 1008 -67.27 -64.23 -42.33
CA ILE A 1008 -66.27 -63.16 -42.22
C ILE A 1008 -66.73 -62.19 -41.12
N GLY A 1009 -66.03 -62.19 -39.99
CA GLY A 1009 -66.18 -61.31 -38.83
C GLY A 1009 -64.86 -61.24 -38.03
N GLY A 1010 -64.88 -60.76 -36.78
CA GLY A 1010 -63.68 -60.52 -35.93
C GLY A 1010 -62.72 -61.71 -35.73
N LEU A 1011 -63.11 -62.93 -36.11
CA LEU A 1011 -62.24 -64.02 -36.54
C LEU A 1011 -62.91 -64.73 -37.73
N ILE A 1012 -62.14 -65.12 -38.75
CA ILE A 1012 -62.63 -65.84 -39.92
C ILE A 1012 -62.78 -67.32 -39.56
N VAL A 1013 -64.02 -67.83 -39.58
CA VAL A 1013 -64.31 -69.21 -39.19
C VAL A 1013 -65.20 -69.86 -40.25
N TRP A 1014 -64.83 -71.07 -40.66
CA TRP A 1014 -65.67 -71.92 -41.52
C TRP A 1014 -66.64 -72.70 -40.64
N GLY A 1015 -67.93 -72.65 -40.95
CA GLY A 1015 -68.96 -73.42 -40.28
C GLY A 1015 -69.72 -74.31 -41.26
N ASN A 1016 -70.11 -75.51 -40.84
CA ASN A 1016 -70.95 -76.38 -41.64
C ASN A 1016 -72.42 -75.96 -41.46
N LYS A 1017 -73.17 -75.86 -42.56
CA LYS A 1017 -74.61 -75.64 -42.57
C LYS A 1017 -75.28 -76.60 -43.54
N THR A 1018 -76.30 -77.29 -43.07
CA THR A 1018 -77.07 -78.25 -43.86
C THR A 1018 -78.35 -77.60 -44.37
N PHE A 1019 -78.59 -77.74 -45.66
CA PHE A 1019 -79.82 -77.29 -46.33
C PHE A 1019 -80.65 -78.51 -46.67
N TYR A 1020 -81.96 -78.36 -46.63
CA TYR A 1020 -82.90 -79.45 -46.78
C TYR A 1020 -83.95 -79.08 -47.83
N VAL A 1021 -84.17 -79.96 -48.78
CA VAL A 1021 -85.32 -79.92 -49.68
C VAL A 1021 -86.29 -80.96 -49.16
N ASN A 1022 -87.24 -80.48 -48.36
CA ASN A 1022 -88.21 -81.31 -47.67
C ASN A 1022 -89.45 -81.61 -48.53
N GLU A 1023 -89.67 -80.82 -49.59
CA GLU A 1023 -90.70 -81.11 -50.58
C GLU A 1023 -90.18 -82.19 -51.54
N PRO A 1024 -90.85 -83.35 -51.65
CA PRO A 1024 -90.40 -84.39 -52.56
C PRO A 1024 -90.36 -83.88 -53.99
N LYS A 1025 -89.21 -84.02 -54.65
CA LYS A 1025 -89.01 -83.70 -56.07
C LYS A 1025 -88.92 -84.99 -56.88
N LEU A 1026 -89.27 -84.94 -58.16
CA LEU A 1026 -89.29 -86.13 -59.02
C LEU A 1026 -87.91 -86.77 -59.24
N THR A 1027 -86.84 -85.98 -59.19
CA THR A 1027 -85.46 -86.46 -59.41
C THR A 1027 -84.51 -85.94 -58.34
N LYS A 1028 -83.44 -86.71 -58.10
CA LYS A 1028 -82.33 -86.29 -57.22
C LYS A 1028 -81.66 -84.99 -57.71
N ASP A 1029 -81.51 -84.82 -59.02
CA ASP A 1029 -80.95 -83.59 -59.60
C ASP A 1029 -81.81 -82.36 -59.32
N ALA A 1030 -83.15 -82.50 -59.28
CA ALA A 1030 -84.05 -81.41 -58.89
C ALA A 1030 -83.94 -81.05 -57.41
N VAL A 1031 -83.65 -82.04 -56.54
CA VAL A 1031 -83.29 -81.81 -55.13
C VAL A 1031 -81.96 -81.06 -55.04
N ASP A 1032 -80.94 -81.45 -55.80
CA ASP A 1032 -79.65 -80.75 -55.77
C ASP A 1032 -79.73 -79.32 -56.30
N ALA A 1033 -80.47 -79.09 -57.37
CA ALA A 1033 -80.67 -77.76 -57.93
C ALA A 1033 -81.36 -76.82 -56.92
N ASP A 1034 -82.35 -77.31 -56.18
CA ASP A 1034 -83.02 -76.50 -55.14
C ASP A 1034 -82.13 -76.30 -53.91
N LEU A 1035 -81.35 -77.30 -53.49
CA LEU A 1035 -80.33 -77.16 -52.43
C LEU A 1035 -79.28 -76.11 -52.78
N GLU A 1036 -78.80 -76.11 -54.02
CA GLU A 1036 -77.80 -75.16 -54.52
C GLU A 1036 -78.38 -73.74 -54.59
N ALA A 1037 -79.61 -73.59 -55.07
CA ALA A 1037 -80.32 -72.32 -55.09
C ALA A 1037 -80.55 -71.76 -53.67
N GLN A 1038 -80.88 -72.62 -52.70
CA GLN A 1038 -81.05 -72.23 -51.30
C GLN A 1038 -79.72 -71.74 -50.66
N VAL A 1039 -78.58 -72.39 -50.96
CA VAL A 1039 -77.26 -71.95 -50.45
C VAL A 1039 -76.85 -70.61 -51.05
N GLN A 1040 -77.00 -70.44 -52.35
CA GLN A 1040 -76.70 -69.18 -53.03
C GLN A 1040 -77.58 -68.03 -52.52
N SER A 1041 -78.88 -68.29 -52.31
CA SER A 1041 -79.79 -67.33 -51.70
C SER A 1041 -79.38 -66.98 -50.26
N PHE A 1042 -78.98 -67.97 -49.45
CA PHE A 1042 -78.53 -67.74 -48.08
C PHE A 1042 -77.27 -66.85 -48.00
N ILE A 1043 -76.32 -67.01 -48.94
CA ILE A 1043 -75.13 -66.15 -49.01
C ILE A 1043 -75.49 -64.76 -49.54
N GLY A 1044 -76.32 -64.69 -50.58
CA GLY A 1044 -76.79 -63.43 -51.15
C GLY A 1044 -77.58 -62.55 -50.16
N GLN A 1045 -78.26 -63.15 -49.17
CA GLN A 1045 -79.05 -62.43 -48.15
C GLN A 1045 -78.26 -62.06 -46.88
N HIS A 1046 -77.04 -62.59 -46.69
CA HIS A 1046 -76.26 -62.35 -45.48
C HIS A 1046 -74.82 -61.95 -45.78
N ASN A 1047 -74.58 -60.63 -45.80
CA ASN A 1047 -73.32 -59.96 -46.20
C ASN A 1047 -72.06 -60.34 -45.39
N LEU A 1048 -72.20 -61.10 -44.30
CA LEU A 1048 -71.11 -61.59 -43.46
C LEU A 1048 -70.72 -63.05 -43.77
N TYR A 1049 -71.38 -63.69 -44.73
CA TYR A 1049 -71.01 -65.02 -45.23
C TYR A 1049 -70.62 -64.91 -46.69
N SER A 1050 -69.57 -65.62 -47.08
CA SER A 1050 -69.02 -65.59 -48.44
C SER A 1050 -68.35 -66.92 -48.71
N ASN A 1051 -68.38 -67.44 -49.93
CA ASN A 1051 -67.79 -68.74 -50.31
C ASN A 1051 -68.41 -69.94 -49.57
N TYR A 1052 -68.73 -70.97 -50.33
CA TYR A 1052 -69.21 -72.23 -49.78
C TYR A 1052 -68.66 -73.42 -50.56
N GLU A 1053 -68.55 -74.56 -49.88
CA GLU A 1053 -68.14 -75.83 -50.45
C GLU A 1053 -69.07 -76.92 -49.94
N LYS A 1054 -69.59 -77.78 -50.82
CA LYS A 1054 -70.40 -78.93 -50.41
C LYS A 1054 -69.52 -79.93 -49.68
N VAL A 1055 -69.96 -80.35 -48.51
CA VAL A 1055 -69.27 -81.30 -47.64
C VAL A 1055 -69.94 -82.65 -47.82
N GLY A 1056 -69.26 -83.52 -48.56
CA GLY A 1056 -69.79 -84.85 -48.91
C GLY A 1056 -70.77 -84.81 -50.09
N GLU A 1057 -71.34 -85.98 -50.39
CA GLU A 1057 -72.42 -86.11 -51.38
C GLU A 1057 -73.78 -85.75 -50.75
N THR A 1058 -74.78 -85.39 -51.57
CA THR A 1058 -76.14 -85.17 -51.05
C THR A 1058 -76.72 -86.48 -50.54
N GLU A 1059 -77.30 -86.43 -49.35
CA GLU A 1059 -78.07 -87.56 -48.84
C GLU A 1059 -79.52 -87.41 -49.28
N TYR A 1060 -80.01 -88.38 -50.04
CA TYR A 1060 -81.39 -88.41 -50.53
C TYR A 1060 -82.20 -89.41 -49.73
N THR A 1061 -83.42 -89.01 -49.41
CA THR A 1061 -84.44 -89.88 -48.85
C THR A 1061 -85.49 -90.15 -49.91
N GLU A 1062 -85.72 -91.42 -50.21
CA GLU A 1062 -86.82 -91.84 -51.08
C GLU A 1062 -88.15 -91.69 -50.35
N VAL A 1063 -89.03 -90.86 -50.90
CA VAL A 1063 -90.42 -90.71 -50.47
C VAL A 1063 -91.29 -91.49 -51.46
N LYS A 1064 -91.82 -92.63 -50.98
CA LYS A 1064 -92.76 -93.43 -51.77
C LYS A 1064 -94.15 -92.84 -51.64
N ILE A 1065 -94.66 -92.30 -52.74
CA ILE A 1065 -96.04 -91.86 -52.90
C ILE A 1065 -96.82 -93.06 -53.44
N LEU A 1066 -97.81 -93.53 -52.69
CA LEU A 1066 -98.61 -94.68 -53.11
C LEU A 1066 -99.64 -94.25 -54.16
N GLU A 1067 -100.00 -95.20 -55.03
CA GLU A 1067 -101.05 -95.01 -56.03
C GLU A 1067 -102.33 -94.47 -55.39
N GLY A 1068 -102.80 -93.31 -55.89
CA GLY A 1068 -103.98 -92.59 -55.39
C GLY A 1068 -103.72 -91.38 -54.50
N GLN A 1069 -102.47 -91.06 -54.12
CA GLN A 1069 -102.14 -89.87 -53.32
C GLN A 1069 -101.80 -88.63 -54.17
N GLU A 1070 -102.20 -87.44 -53.73
CA GLU A 1070 -101.95 -86.16 -54.42
C GLU A 1070 -100.57 -85.58 -54.08
N VAL A 1071 -99.86 -85.09 -55.10
CA VAL A 1071 -98.52 -84.50 -55.01
C VAL A 1071 -98.52 -83.15 -55.72
N GLU A 1072 -98.02 -82.11 -55.04
CA GLU A 1072 -97.85 -80.77 -55.60
C GLU A 1072 -96.40 -80.30 -55.46
N TYR A 1073 -95.78 -79.81 -56.54
CA TYR A 1073 -94.46 -79.15 -56.50
C TYR A 1073 -94.26 -78.14 -57.65
N THR A 1074 -93.36 -77.19 -57.45
CA THR A 1074 -93.07 -76.09 -58.40
C THR A 1074 -91.98 -76.48 -59.42
N TYR A 1075 -92.17 -76.15 -60.71
CA TYR A 1075 -91.26 -76.39 -61.83
C TYR A 1075 -91.14 -75.17 -62.76
N ILE A 1076 -90.16 -75.13 -63.66
CA ILE A 1076 -90.00 -74.02 -64.63
C ILE A 1076 -91.04 -74.21 -65.76
N LYS A 1077 -91.90 -73.21 -65.99
CA LYS A 1077 -93.12 -73.28 -66.82
C LYS A 1077 -92.91 -72.82 -68.27
N ASP A 1078 -92.07 -71.82 -68.52
CA ASP A 1078 -91.70 -71.40 -69.89
C ASP A 1078 -90.35 -70.70 -69.89
N ILE A 1079 -89.63 -70.75 -71.00
CA ILE A 1079 -88.44 -69.95 -71.24
C ILE A 1079 -88.57 -69.34 -72.63
N LYS A 1080 -88.80 -68.02 -72.70
CA LYS A 1080 -88.96 -67.30 -73.98
C LYS A 1080 -87.60 -67.03 -74.61
N TYR A 1081 -87.45 -67.50 -75.85
CA TYR A 1081 -86.24 -67.46 -76.66
C TYR A 1081 -86.30 -66.34 -77.71
N VAL A 1082 -85.30 -65.46 -77.73
CA VAL A 1082 -85.05 -64.50 -78.83
C VAL A 1082 -83.93 -65.07 -79.71
N PRO A 1083 -84.18 -65.51 -80.96
CA PRO A 1083 -83.21 -66.25 -81.78
C PRO A 1083 -82.02 -65.43 -82.29
N ALA A 1084 -80.97 -66.17 -82.63
CA ALA A 1084 -79.63 -65.71 -82.96
C ALA A 1084 -79.43 -65.55 -84.50
N GLU A 1085 -78.54 -64.66 -84.96
CA GLU A 1085 -78.22 -64.41 -86.40
C GLU A 1085 -76.92 -65.12 -86.85
N TYR A 1086 -76.82 -65.71 -88.06
CA TYR A 1086 -75.68 -66.56 -88.51
C TYR A 1086 -75.10 -66.22 -89.93
N GLU A 1087 -73.80 -66.47 -90.16
CA GLU A 1087 -73.00 -66.37 -91.41
C GLU A 1087 -72.23 -67.69 -91.69
N TRP A 1088 -71.90 -68.05 -92.95
CA TRP A 1088 -71.28 -69.35 -93.30
C TRP A 1088 -69.74 -69.37 -93.18
N VAL A 1089 -69.17 -70.39 -92.51
CA VAL A 1089 -67.72 -70.54 -92.25
C VAL A 1089 -67.16 -71.94 -92.62
N PRO A 1090 -66.13 -72.04 -93.49
CA PRO A 1090 -65.46 -73.32 -93.81
C PRO A 1090 -64.72 -73.96 -92.60
N GLY A 1091 -64.54 -75.30 -92.54
CA GLY A 1091 -64.24 -76.06 -91.30
C GLY A 1091 -62.79 -76.06 -90.79
N GLU A 1092 -62.55 -76.51 -89.53
CA GLU A 1092 -61.26 -76.43 -88.78
C GLU A 1092 -60.91 -77.62 -87.79
N TRP A 1093 -59.74 -77.62 -87.11
CA TRP A 1093 -59.11 -78.73 -86.30
C TRP A 1093 -59.64 -78.96 -84.82
N THR A 1094 -59.77 -80.21 -84.28
CA THR A 1094 -60.31 -80.71 -82.93
C THR A 1094 -59.39 -81.61 -82.02
N GLU A 1095 -59.31 -81.40 -80.68
CA GLU A 1095 -58.30 -81.88 -79.68
C GLU A 1095 -58.07 -83.42 -79.45
N VAL A 1096 -56.83 -83.85 -79.15
CA VAL A 1096 -56.35 -85.23 -78.88
C VAL A 1096 -56.03 -85.46 -77.36
N PRO A 1097 -56.29 -86.66 -76.76
CA PRO A 1097 -56.12 -86.91 -75.31
C PRO A 1097 -54.67 -87.00 -74.74
N HIS A 1098 -54.44 -86.57 -73.48
CA HIS A 1098 -53.13 -86.53 -72.74
C HIS A 1098 -53.13 -87.22 -71.35
N THR A 1099 -51.96 -87.65 -70.87
CA THR A 1099 -51.73 -88.24 -69.51
C THR A 1099 -50.75 -87.38 -68.69
N PRO A 1100 -51.14 -86.80 -67.53
CA PRO A 1100 -50.29 -85.87 -66.78
C PRO A 1100 -49.05 -86.50 -66.10
N THR A 1101 -48.01 -85.69 -65.92
CA THR A 1101 -46.74 -86.03 -65.24
C THR A 1101 -46.66 -85.45 -63.81
N ALA A 1102 -45.98 -86.16 -62.90
CA ALA A 1102 -45.84 -85.76 -61.48
C ALA A 1102 -44.93 -84.53 -61.27
N MET A 1103 -45.21 -83.74 -60.23
CA MET A 1103 -44.44 -82.53 -59.91
C MET A 1103 -42.99 -82.89 -59.52
N PRO A 1104 -41.96 -82.18 -60.04
CA PRO A 1104 -40.57 -82.45 -59.69
C PRO A 1104 -40.26 -82.22 -58.20
N GLU A 1105 -39.47 -83.10 -57.58
CA GLU A 1105 -39.07 -83.02 -56.15
C GLU A 1105 -37.77 -82.21 -55.91
N TYR A 1106 -37.30 -81.47 -56.91
CA TYR A 1106 -36.10 -80.63 -56.83
C TYR A 1106 -36.42 -79.21 -57.29
N ASP A 1107 -35.72 -78.19 -56.79
CA ASP A 1107 -35.93 -76.80 -57.23
C ASP A 1107 -35.35 -76.53 -58.62
N GLY A 1108 -36.06 -75.77 -59.44
CA GLY A 1108 -35.56 -75.35 -60.76
C GLY A 1108 -34.42 -74.33 -60.66
N THR A 1109 -33.49 -74.40 -61.62
CA THR A 1109 -32.27 -73.60 -61.68
C THR A 1109 -32.45 -72.26 -62.41
N THR A 1110 -33.46 -72.14 -63.28
CA THR A 1110 -33.78 -70.90 -64.02
C THR A 1110 -35.30 -70.69 -64.13
N ASN A 1111 -35.77 -69.45 -64.02
CA ASN A 1111 -37.18 -69.12 -64.23
C ASN A 1111 -37.62 -69.55 -65.64
N GLY A 1112 -38.66 -70.38 -65.71
CA GLY A 1112 -39.13 -71.00 -66.94
C GLY A 1112 -38.55 -72.38 -67.27
N GLN A 1113 -37.69 -72.96 -66.43
CA GLN A 1113 -37.26 -74.36 -66.58
C GLN A 1113 -38.48 -75.28 -66.57
N THR A 1114 -38.59 -76.23 -67.49
CA THR A 1114 -39.71 -77.18 -67.56
C THR A 1114 -39.28 -78.61 -67.23
N SER A 1115 -40.16 -79.38 -66.60
CA SER A 1115 -39.99 -80.81 -66.31
C SER A 1115 -41.35 -81.49 -66.30
N GLY A 1116 -41.64 -82.28 -67.34
CA GLY A 1116 -42.99 -82.78 -67.60
C GLY A 1116 -43.96 -81.61 -67.87
N ASP A 1117 -45.12 -81.66 -67.24
CA ASP A 1117 -46.14 -80.62 -67.30
C ASP A 1117 -45.82 -79.43 -66.40
N TRP A 1118 -44.65 -79.36 -65.77
CA TRP A 1118 -44.35 -78.33 -64.76
C TRP A 1118 -43.27 -77.36 -65.22
N LYS A 1119 -43.43 -76.08 -64.91
CA LYS A 1119 -42.52 -74.96 -65.19
C LYS A 1119 -42.13 -74.28 -63.88
N TRP A 1120 -40.84 -74.09 -63.65
CA TRP A 1120 -40.33 -73.38 -62.49
C TRP A 1120 -40.61 -71.88 -62.60
N VAL A 1121 -41.31 -71.30 -61.62
CA VAL A 1121 -41.69 -69.89 -61.58
C VAL A 1121 -41.06 -69.23 -60.37
N ILE A 1122 -40.42 -68.09 -60.61
CA ILE A 1122 -39.75 -67.28 -59.60
C ILE A 1122 -40.56 -65.99 -59.36
N LYS A 1123 -41.01 -65.73 -58.12
CA LYS A 1123 -41.76 -64.53 -57.71
C LYS A 1123 -41.02 -63.73 -56.63
N THR A 1124 -41.18 -62.41 -56.62
CA THR A 1124 -40.55 -61.50 -55.63
C THR A 1124 -41.61 -60.88 -54.69
N LYS A 1125 -41.38 -60.85 -53.38
CA LYS A 1125 -42.24 -60.24 -52.34
C LYS A 1125 -41.44 -59.27 -51.46
N ILE A 1126 -42.06 -58.15 -51.06
CA ILE A 1126 -41.48 -57.20 -50.10
C ILE A 1126 -41.72 -57.67 -48.66
N THR A 1127 -40.66 -57.72 -47.84
CA THR A 1127 -40.69 -58.04 -46.40
C THR A 1127 -39.88 -57.02 -45.60
N ASP A 1128 -40.34 -56.67 -44.40
CA ASP A 1128 -39.60 -55.79 -43.49
C ASP A 1128 -38.41 -56.53 -42.88
N ASN A 1129 -37.24 -55.90 -42.92
CA ASN A 1129 -35.99 -56.38 -42.36
C ASN A 1129 -35.48 -55.37 -41.32
N TRP A 1130 -35.16 -55.84 -40.11
CA TRP A 1130 -34.58 -54.99 -39.08
C TRP A 1130 -33.08 -54.84 -39.30
N VAL A 1131 -32.63 -53.61 -39.48
CA VAL A 1131 -31.21 -53.27 -39.55
C VAL A 1131 -30.81 -52.71 -38.19
N ALA A 1132 -29.94 -53.43 -37.49
CA ALA A 1132 -29.40 -52.98 -36.21
C ALA A 1132 -28.61 -51.67 -36.38
N GLY A 1133 -28.76 -50.77 -35.40
CA GLY A 1133 -28.01 -49.52 -35.36
C GLY A 1133 -26.53 -49.76 -35.08
N LYS A 1134 -25.68 -48.79 -35.44
CA LYS A 1134 -24.24 -48.83 -35.15
C LYS A 1134 -23.94 -47.91 -33.97
N TYR A 1135 -23.52 -48.49 -32.84
CA TYR A 1135 -23.14 -47.83 -31.58
C TYR A 1135 -24.25 -47.00 -30.90
N TRP A 1136 -25.49 -47.09 -31.39
CA TRP A 1136 -26.61 -46.32 -30.89
C TRP A 1136 -26.90 -46.59 -29.40
N ASP A 1137 -26.90 -47.86 -29.00
CA ASP A 1137 -27.21 -48.25 -27.63
C ASP A 1137 -26.07 -47.93 -26.66
N PHE A 1138 -24.81 -47.96 -27.12
CA PHE A 1138 -23.64 -47.69 -26.29
C PHE A 1138 -23.58 -46.23 -25.83
N TYR A 1139 -23.84 -45.29 -26.74
CA TYR A 1139 -23.81 -43.85 -26.42
C TYR A 1139 -25.18 -43.31 -25.96
N GLY A 1140 -26.26 -44.07 -26.22
CA GLY A 1140 -27.63 -43.72 -25.88
C GLY A 1140 -27.94 -43.71 -24.38
N PRO A 1141 -29.21 -43.44 -24.02
CA PRO A 1141 -30.34 -43.20 -24.92
C PRO A 1141 -30.24 -41.83 -25.62
N PHE A 1142 -30.62 -41.78 -26.90
CA PHE A 1142 -30.66 -40.54 -27.70
C PHE A 1142 -32.06 -39.93 -27.73
N THR A 1143 -32.14 -38.60 -27.70
CA THR A 1143 -33.35 -37.87 -28.14
C THR A 1143 -33.27 -37.57 -29.62
N ASP A 1144 -34.39 -37.17 -30.23
CA ASP A 1144 -34.36 -36.57 -31.57
C ASP A 1144 -33.49 -35.32 -31.59
N VAL A 1145 -32.88 -35.04 -32.74
CA VAL A 1145 -32.17 -33.78 -32.98
C VAL A 1145 -33.19 -32.65 -33.00
N LYS A 1146 -33.02 -31.65 -32.12
CA LYS A 1146 -33.93 -30.50 -32.01
C LYS A 1146 -33.25 -29.22 -32.47
N LEU A 1147 -33.89 -28.52 -33.39
CA LEU A 1147 -33.54 -27.18 -33.82
C LEU A 1147 -34.28 -26.14 -32.96
N ASP A 1148 -33.55 -25.21 -32.35
CA ASP A 1148 -34.12 -24.07 -31.64
C ASP A 1148 -34.42 -22.95 -32.63
N VAL A 1149 -35.50 -23.12 -33.42
CA VAL A 1149 -35.92 -22.17 -34.46
C VAL A 1149 -36.25 -20.78 -33.90
N THR A 1150 -36.55 -20.66 -32.60
CA THR A 1150 -36.79 -19.37 -31.94
C THR A 1150 -35.52 -18.54 -31.75
N LYS A 1151 -34.36 -19.21 -31.75
CA LYS A 1151 -33.03 -18.58 -31.69
C LYS A 1151 -32.33 -18.57 -33.05
N ALA A 1152 -33.07 -18.79 -34.13
CA ALA A 1152 -32.53 -18.66 -35.47
C ALA A 1152 -32.05 -17.22 -35.70
N THR A 1153 -30.83 -17.06 -36.19
CA THR A 1153 -30.28 -15.77 -36.61
C THR A 1153 -29.99 -15.77 -38.10
N THR A 1154 -29.90 -14.60 -38.72
CA THR A 1154 -29.62 -14.46 -40.15
C THR A 1154 -28.36 -13.63 -40.39
N SER A 1155 -27.80 -13.72 -41.60
CA SER A 1155 -26.76 -12.80 -42.06
C SER A 1155 -27.31 -11.44 -42.51
N LEU A 1156 -28.59 -11.15 -42.29
CA LEU A 1156 -29.24 -9.91 -42.71
C LEU A 1156 -28.99 -8.82 -41.67
N GLU A 1157 -28.19 -7.82 -42.01
CA GLU A 1157 -27.87 -6.72 -41.08
C GLU A 1157 -29.05 -5.74 -40.93
N TYR A 1158 -29.83 -5.53 -41.99
CA TYR A 1158 -30.90 -4.51 -42.02
C TYR A 1158 -32.01 -4.73 -40.97
N ASN A 1159 -32.16 -5.96 -40.47
CA ASN A 1159 -33.15 -6.33 -39.45
C ASN A 1159 -32.49 -6.90 -38.19
N ASN A 1160 -31.26 -6.47 -37.86
CA ASN A 1160 -30.50 -6.92 -36.69
C ASN A 1160 -30.34 -8.46 -36.61
N HIS A 1161 -30.04 -9.12 -37.74
CA HIS A 1161 -29.82 -10.56 -37.82
C HIS A 1161 -31.05 -11.41 -37.47
N GLN A 1162 -32.26 -10.85 -37.62
CA GLN A 1162 -33.51 -11.57 -37.38
C GLN A 1162 -34.04 -12.23 -38.67
N LEU A 1163 -35.05 -13.08 -38.56
CA LEU A 1163 -35.77 -13.58 -39.73
C LEU A 1163 -36.56 -12.43 -40.41
N PRO A 1164 -36.77 -12.48 -41.74
CA PRO A 1164 -37.65 -11.54 -42.42
C PRO A 1164 -39.07 -11.52 -41.82
N SER A 1165 -39.73 -10.37 -41.84
CA SER A 1165 -41.08 -10.22 -41.27
C SER A 1165 -42.09 -11.10 -42.03
N GLY A 1166 -42.70 -12.08 -41.36
CA GLY A 1166 -43.59 -13.06 -42.00
C GLY A 1166 -42.90 -14.35 -42.46
N ALA A 1167 -41.59 -14.49 -42.27
CA ALA A 1167 -40.89 -15.75 -42.46
C ALA A 1167 -41.15 -16.72 -41.30
N THR A 1168 -41.35 -18.00 -41.58
CA THR A 1168 -41.51 -19.06 -40.57
C THR A 1168 -40.54 -20.21 -40.79
N LEU A 1169 -40.17 -20.87 -39.69
CA LEU A 1169 -39.35 -22.09 -39.66
C LEU A 1169 -40.10 -23.16 -38.88
N VAL A 1170 -40.33 -24.31 -39.49
CA VAL A 1170 -40.99 -25.46 -38.85
C VAL A 1170 -40.15 -26.71 -39.05
N GLN A 1171 -39.69 -27.31 -37.95
CA GLN A 1171 -38.94 -28.57 -38.00
C GLN A 1171 -39.91 -29.77 -38.10
N ASP A 1172 -39.59 -30.73 -38.97
CA ASP A 1172 -40.22 -32.05 -39.05
C ASP A 1172 -39.14 -33.13 -39.22
N GLY A 1173 -38.92 -33.94 -38.19
CA GLY A 1173 -37.82 -34.89 -38.12
C GLY A 1173 -36.46 -34.22 -38.37
N ASN A 1174 -35.71 -34.77 -39.33
CA ASN A 1174 -34.40 -34.23 -39.76
C ASN A 1174 -34.51 -33.20 -40.90
N THR A 1175 -35.67 -32.55 -41.03
CA THR A 1175 -35.90 -31.49 -42.01
C THR A 1175 -36.41 -30.22 -41.34
N VAL A 1176 -36.21 -29.07 -41.98
CA VAL A 1176 -36.80 -27.79 -41.56
C VAL A 1176 -37.36 -27.06 -42.76
N ARG A 1177 -38.65 -26.73 -42.69
CA ARG A 1177 -39.35 -25.96 -43.72
C ARG A 1177 -39.19 -24.47 -43.46
N TYR A 1178 -38.72 -23.76 -44.47
CA TYR A 1178 -38.60 -22.30 -44.52
C TYR A 1178 -39.66 -21.73 -45.44
N GLU A 1179 -40.49 -20.81 -44.94
CA GLU A 1179 -41.57 -20.19 -45.72
C GLU A 1179 -41.55 -18.67 -45.52
N ASN A 1180 -41.47 -17.91 -46.61
CA ASN A 1180 -41.42 -16.44 -46.60
C ASN A 1180 -42.04 -15.86 -47.89
N VAL A 1181 -43.36 -15.99 -48.02
CA VAL A 1181 -44.10 -15.50 -49.20
C VAL A 1181 -44.44 -14.00 -49.08
N GLY A 1182 -44.60 -13.49 -47.85
CA GLY A 1182 -45.05 -12.11 -47.60
C GLY A 1182 -43.98 -11.02 -47.66
N SER A 1183 -42.69 -11.39 -47.54
CA SER A 1183 -41.56 -10.45 -47.50
C SER A 1183 -40.29 -11.01 -48.17
N PRO A 1184 -40.32 -11.29 -49.49
CA PRO A 1184 -39.18 -11.89 -50.19
C PRO A 1184 -37.93 -11.01 -50.13
N VAL A 1185 -36.78 -11.63 -49.91
CA VAL A 1185 -35.47 -11.00 -49.89
C VAL A 1185 -34.79 -11.23 -51.25
N GLY A 1186 -34.52 -10.15 -51.97
CA GLY A 1186 -34.00 -10.20 -53.35
C GLY A 1186 -32.53 -10.63 -53.50
N TYR A 1187 -31.86 -11.08 -52.44
CA TYR A 1187 -30.46 -11.49 -52.46
C TYR A 1187 -30.19 -12.67 -51.51
N LYS A 1188 -29.08 -13.36 -51.74
CA LYS A 1188 -28.67 -14.55 -50.99
C LYS A 1188 -28.29 -14.19 -49.55
N TYR A 1189 -28.76 -14.97 -48.57
CA TYR A 1189 -28.41 -14.81 -47.16
C TYR A 1189 -28.40 -16.17 -46.43
N THR A 1190 -27.88 -16.22 -45.20
CA THR A 1190 -27.84 -17.47 -44.41
C THR A 1190 -28.71 -17.37 -43.18
N ILE A 1191 -29.36 -18.47 -42.79
CA ILE A 1191 -30.02 -18.69 -41.51
C ILE A 1191 -29.15 -19.65 -40.68
N THR A 1192 -28.80 -19.25 -39.46
CA THR A 1192 -28.09 -20.10 -38.49
C THR A 1192 -29.04 -20.50 -37.38
N ILE A 1193 -29.23 -21.80 -37.18
CA ILE A 1193 -30.16 -22.36 -36.18
C ILE A 1193 -29.37 -23.20 -35.17
N PRO A 1194 -29.43 -22.91 -33.86
CA PRO A 1194 -28.85 -23.78 -32.85
C PRO A 1194 -29.53 -25.15 -32.86
N ALA A 1195 -28.72 -26.21 -32.81
CA ALA A 1195 -29.19 -27.57 -32.82
C ALA A 1195 -28.69 -28.33 -31.59
N THR A 1196 -29.50 -29.24 -31.07
CA THR A 1196 -29.17 -30.00 -29.88
C THR A 1196 -29.62 -31.45 -30.01
N VAL A 1197 -28.89 -32.35 -29.36
CA VAL A 1197 -29.28 -33.74 -29.17
C VAL A 1197 -28.81 -34.19 -27.79
N THR A 1198 -29.67 -34.88 -27.06
CA THR A 1198 -29.34 -35.43 -25.75
C THR A 1198 -29.00 -36.90 -25.88
N TYR A 1199 -27.94 -37.33 -25.22
CA TYR A 1199 -27.45 -38.71 -25.18
C TYR A 1199 -27.05 -39.09 -23.74
N GLY A 1200 -26.52 -40.30 -23.52
CA GLY A 1200 -26.23 -40.84 -22.19
C GLY A 1200 -25.28 -39.98 -21.31
N TRP A 1201 -24.48 -39.09 -21.90
CA TRP A 1201 -23.58 -38.17 -21.17
C TRP A 1201 -24.01 -36.70 -21.21
N GLY A 1202 -25.25 -36.39 -21.62
CA GLY A 1202 -25.82 -35.04 -21.59
C GLY A 1202 -26.25 -34.53 -22.95
N THR A 1203 -26.38 -33.20 -23.09
CA THR A 1203 -26.83 -32.55 -24.32
C THR A 1203 -25.64 -31.95 -25.07
N THR A 1204 -25.38 -32.44 -26.28
CA THR A 1204 -24.41 -31.83 -27.21
C THR A 1204 -25.13 -30.87 -28.16
N SER A 1205 -24.39 -29.90 -28.70
CA SER A 1205 -24.94 -28.86 -29.55
C SER A 1205 -24.08 -28.57 -30.77
N ALA A 1206 -24.74 -28.12 -31.83
CA ALA A 1206 -24.15 -27.70 -33.09
C ALA A 1206 -24.94 -26.51 -33.66
N LYS A 1207 -24.55 -26.01 -34.83
CA LYS A 1207 -25.29 -24.98 -35.56
C LYS A 1207 -25.60 -25.48 -36.96
N LEU A 1208 -26.87 -25.50 -37.33
CA LEU A 1208 -27.29 -25.72 -38.72
C LEU A 1208 -27.22 -24.38 -39.46
N VAL A 1209 -26.52 -24.36 -40.60
CA VAL A 1209 -26.42 -23.16 -41.44
C VAL A 1209 -27.13 -23.47 -42.75
N ILE A 1210 -28.24 -22.78 -42.99
CA ILE A 1210 -29.06 -22.88 -44.19
C ILE A 1210 -28.80 -21.67 -45.06
N THR A 1211 -28.62 -21.90 -46.34
CA THR A 1211 -28.41 -20.85 -47.33
C THR A 1211 -29.71 -20.58 -48.07
N VAL A 1212 -30.21 -19.35 -48.02
CA VAL A 1212 -31.46 -18.94 -48.68
C VAL A 1212 -31.12 -18.24 -50.00
N ASN A 1213 -31.56 -18.81 -51.12
CA ASN A 1213 -31.39 -18.26 -52.46
C ASN A 1213 -32.66 -17.50 -52.89
N PRO A 1214 -32.57 -16.34 -53.57
CA PRO A 1214 -33.75 -15.62 -54.05
C PRO A 1214 -34.45 -16.39 -55.18
N LYS A 1215 -35.80 -16.33 -55.24
CA LYS A 1215 -36.58 -16.85 -56.37
C LYS A 1215 -36.25 -16.04 -57.63
N ARG A 1216 -35.91 -16.73 -58.72
CA ARG A 1216 -35.66 -16.10 -60.03
C ARG A 1216 -36.94 -15.77 -60.76
#